data_AF-A0A1Y1JHM4-F1
#
_entry.id   AF-A0A1Y1JHM4-F1
#
_cell.length_a   1.000
_cell.length_b   1.000
_cell.length_c   1.000
_cell.angle_alpha   90.00
_cell.angle_beta   90.00
_cell.angle_gamma   90.00
#
_symmetry.space_group_name_H-M   'P 1'
#
loop_
_entity.id
_entity.type
_entity.pdbx_description
1 polymer ?
#
loop_
_entity_poly.entity_id
_entity_poly.type
_entity_poly.pdbx_seq_one_letter_code
_entity_poly.pdbx_strand_id
1 'polypeptide(L)'
;MGFLKIGTPLSWEEVQHVKSLIRLYGILQFVHTYKCNKDRVDENIMFGDEIEYIIIRNDENLKESSALLCATDLIDEMMNLESVTDCQYGSHWTPEYSSFTIEGTPSVPFKFDINSSPFVEDCMRIRRIKLNNVLSTITGVRAITLPCFPNALLKNSLLMAKRVTQEASKKKSDKEKGFASLSASLSVSGYDYGEVKRGESTLNLAVAMEKNINIKKSEKGENEFSKGIILLRKYKTSLNDSTQADTEENKSSNFMSTDVTPQKNDELLLQDICEDELKEQRNEREEKKQGQKVNVEKESILLDETNVVEESNLVDETNVVEEGMPNEQDIFMNTVKENLLFECDVFKPEHTRNYSNSCLVTDMVISPHARYVTLTKNIRKRRGTKIISFNEIYKDVHTEEMPRWKLSLDKTDKRLFKKIKKKYILEDHLIWNKSMTNRRKPKHASENTSSCLGENGIKLSESSLLEDSKEDVSTKDTQRCLLDTVIKNSLFSNMDDEKDYIYVYDRDFIQEYSEKCKDPIKNYVYLDAMFFGMSMCCQQVTMSFPTIDDAKYLYDQLAIIAPLFLALTACTPYLGGFLTQTDTRWRVISNSVDCRTEEELAYICKPRYSGISLYISNELPLKQNYHFYNDIDVVLDKNVYDKLIKENVDDFLARHIASLFVRDPIVVFQGSYNENDIQSIEKRIRELTSSLSKEPDREYEHDGGCPTTGSHTEQDRSDQHASSVDSNSNTVNRANKMNCIYLSDNFNFLEDYEEKVLSSHQHFENFQSTNWNSVRFKPPPILDNHCNSPSSIGWRVEFRTPDIQITDFENACVVTLIMVLSKFILKEKLNLYIPMTMLEENLFRSANKDAILKEKFFFRKNLNYDTTNNEIEEKSIYDIFFNEENGIFFLCSKYIEEQFSEGLLTQSAKNKIDEYIEFVKLRCSGKICTGAAYLRNFILNHPAYEKNSYINSKINYDICKLIADIGKGLIIPQELLGVFVDPYKERIKSDLRQINESQYLKSLAYKFISGEDYTQYLLLSEAIKDDQDYYTGTRRTNYEESMDNNTLDFGKKLYQLSA
;
A
#
# COMPACT_ATOMS: atom_id res chain seq x y z
N MET A 1 -4.96 -1.14 1.38
CA MET A 1 -4.21 -0.25 2.33
C MET A 1 -4.60 -0.37 3.83
N GLY A 2 -4.31 0.63 4.70
CA GLY A 2 -4.45 0.55 6.18
C GLY A 2 -5.40 1.59 6.83
N PHE A 3 -5.98 1.24 7.99
CA PHE A 3 -7.21 1.81 8.62
C PHE A 3 -7.48 3.32 8.37
N LEU A 4 -8.59 3.62 7.69
CA LEU A 4 -9.06 4.97 7.34
C LEU A 4 -10.26 5.36 8.21
N LYS A 5 -9.99 5.79 9.46
CA LYS A 5 -11.02 6.34 10.33
C LYS A 5 -11.15 7.85 10.12
N ILE A 6 -12.39 8.32 9.94
CA ILE A 6 -12.72 9.75 10.03
C ILE A 6 -12.65 10.18 11.51
N GLY A 7 -11.88 11.22 11.81
CA GLY A 7 -11.70 11.77 13.15
C GLY A 7 -10.53 12.74 13.20
N THR A 8 -10.41 13.50 14.30
CA THR A 8 -9.35 14.51 14.45
C THR A 8 -7.99 13.84 14.75
N PRO A 9 -6.97 13.99 13.89
CA PRO A 9 -5.65 13.45 14.15
C PRO A 9 -4.79 14.39 15.02
N LEU A 10 -3.92 13.81 15.84
CA LEU A 10 -2.96 14.53 16.67
C LEU A 10 -1.79 15.10 15.85
N SER A 11 -1.32 16.29 16.23
CA SER A 11 -0.02 16.82 15.83
C SER A 11 1.14 16.00 16.41
N TRP A 12 2.31 16.08 15.79
CA TRP A 12 3.53 15.43 16.29
C TRP A 12 3.88 15.83 17.73
N GLU A 13 3.62 17.09 18.07
CA GLU A 13 3.76 17.66 19.41
C GLU A 13 2.84 16.94 20.42
N GLU A 14 1.54 16.84 20.15
CA GLU A 14 0.58 16.09 20.98
C GLU A 14 0.95 14.59 21.08
N VAL A 15 1.40 13.98 19.97
CA VAL A 15 1.86 12.58 19.93
C VAL A 15 2.98 12.30 20.94
N GLN A 16 3.83 13.28 21.29
CA GLN A 16 4.90 13.05 22.28
C GLN A 16 4.37 12.72 23.68
N HIS A 17 3.21 13.27 24.05
CA HIS A 17 2.61 13.04 25.36
C HIS A 17 1.95 11.66 25.46
N VAL A 18 1.40 11.14 24.36
CA VAL A 18 0.61 9.90 24.37
C VAL A 18 1.35 8.66 23.87
N LYS A 19 2.46 8.81 23.12
CA LYS A 19 3.11 7.68 22.42
C LYS A 19 3.48 6.49 23.30
N SER A 20 3.80 6.70 24.57
CA SER A 20 4.10 5.62 25.53
C SER A 20 2.86 4.81 25.93
N LEU A 21 1.69 5.45 26.04
CA LEU A 21 0.40 4.79 26.25
C LEU A 21 -0.03 4.04 24.99
N ILE A 22 0.06 4.68 23.82
CA ILE A 22 -0.24 4.05 22.52
C ILE A 22 0.63 2.81 22.28
N ARG A 23 1.91 2.85 22.69
CA ARG A 23 2.82 1.68 22.62
C ARG A 23 2.41 0.55 23.59
N LEU A 24 1.95 0.89 24.80
CA LEU A 24 1.45 -0.11 25.77
C LEU A 24 0.14 -0.75 25.28
N TYR A 25 -0.84 0.05 24.87
CA TYR A 25 -2.08 -0.47 24.28
C TYR A 25 -1.81 -1.35 23.05
N GLY A 26 -0.94 -0.90 22.13
CA GLY A 26 -0.63 -1.65 20.91
C GLY A 26 0.00 -3.02 21.14
N ILE A 27 0.79 -3.19 22.21
CA ILE A 27 1.33 -4.51 22.55
C ILE A 27 0.32 -5.38 23.30
N LEU A 28 -0.54 -4.81 24.14
CA LEU A 28 -1.63 -5.55 24.81
C LEU A 28 -2.65 -6.06 23.79
N GLN A 29 -2.99 -5.25 22.78
CA GLN A 29 -3.79 -5.66 21.62
C GLN A 29 -3.15 -6.83 20.86
N PHE A 30 -1.86 -6.74 20.51
CA PHE A 30 -1.17 -7.85 19.83
C PHE A 30 -1.15 -9.13 20.68
N VAL A 31 -0.86 -9.03 21.98
CA VAL A 31 -0.85 -10.19 22.89
C VAL A 31 -2.23 -10.84 22.98
N HIS A 32 -3.31 -10.06 23.01
CA HIS A 32 -4.68 -10.57 22.94
C HIS A 32 -4.96 -11.26 21.60
N THR A 33 -4.71 -10.59 20.47
CA THR A 33 -4.84 -11.17 19.13
C THR A 33 -4.06 -12.49 19.01
N TYR A 34 -2.80 -12.53 19.46
CA TYR A 34 -1.97 -13.73 19.44
C TYR A 34 -2.57 -14.85 20.29
N LYS A 35 -2.93 -14.59 21.56
CA LYS A 35 -3.52 -15.62 22.45
C LYS A 35 -4.80 -16.22 21.89
N CYS A 36 -5.67 -15.40 21.29
CA CYS A 36 -6.93 -15.85 20.70
C CYS A 36 -6.78 -16.57 19.35
N ASN A 37 -5.59 -16.55 18.71
CA ASN A 37 -5.40 -17.04 17.34
C ASN A 37 -4.14 -17.91 17.13
N LYS A 38 -3.29 -18.12 18.13
CA LYS A 38 -2.02 -18.86 17.98
C LYS A 38 -2.22 -20.34 17.60
N ASP A 39 -3.30 -20.95 18.10
CA ASP A 39 -3.64 -22.37 17.89
C ASP A 39 -4.72 -22.57 16.81
N ARG A 40 -5.04 -21.53 16.01
CA ARG A 40 -6.06 -21.61 14.96
C ARG A 40 -5.56 -22.41 13.76
N VAL A 41 -6.48 -23.10 13.10
CA VAL A 41 -6.26 -23.77 11.81
C VAL A 41 -7.39 -23.34 10.87
N ASP A 42 -7.04 -22.63 9.80
CA ASP A 42 -8.01 -22.16 8.81
C ASP A 42 -8.13 -23.14 7.63
N GLU A 43 -9.34 -23.56 7.29
CA GLU A 43 -9.61 -24.39 6.10
C GLU A 43 -9.84 -23.52 4.84
N ASN A 44 -10.55 -22.40 5.00
CA ASN A 44 -10.92 -21.49 3.91
C ASN A 44 -9.82 -20.45 3.66
N ILE A 45 -8.78 -20.87 2.94
CA ILE A 45 -7.64 -20.03 2.58
C ILE A 45 -7.96 -19.20 1.33
N MET A 46 -7.61 -17.91 1.36
CA MET A 46 -8.00 -16.89 0.39
C MET A 46 -6.82 -16.00 -0.02
N PHE A 47 -6.89 -15.37 -1.19
CA PHE A 47 -5.95 -14.33 -1.62
C PHE A 47 -6.63 -13.19 -2.39
N GLY A 48 -6.01 -12.02 -2.41
CA GLY A 48 -6.48 -10.86 -3.17
C GLY A 48 -5.34 -9.92 -3.56
N ASP A 49 -5.57 -9.18 -4.64
CA ASP A 49 -4.66 -8.19 -5.17
C ASP A 49 -5.10 -6.76 -4.82
N GLU A 50 -4.13 -5.86 -4.58
CA GLU A 50 -4.34 -4.42 -4.52
C GLU A 50 -3.69 -3.79 -5.78
N ILE A 51 -4.48 -3.04 -6.57
CA ILE A 51 -4.05 -2.39 -7.82
C ILE A 51 -4.29 -0.89 -7.73
N GLU A 52 -3.25 -0.10 -8.00
CA GLU A 52 -3.26 1.35 -7.83
C GLU A 52 -3.27 2.07 -9.20
N TYR A 53 -4.33 2.82 -9.49
CA TYR A 53 -4.55 3.52 -10.77
C TYR A 53 -4.29 5.03 -10.65
N ILE A 54 -3.60 5.61 -11.64
CA ILE A 54 -3.44 7.08 -11.78
C ILE A 54 -4.56 7.60 -12.69
N ILE A 55 -5.31 8.60 -12.21
CA ILE A 55 -6.31 9.32 -13.00
C ILE A 55 -5.62 10.47 -13.77
N ILE A 56 -5.74 10.44 -15.09
CA ILE A 56 -5.16 11.45 -15.98
C ILE A 56 -6.22 12.11 -16.86
N ARG A 57 -5.93 13.34 -17.30
CA ARG A 57 -6.62 14.04 -18.39
C ARG A 57 -5.64 14.23 -19.55
N ASN A 58 -5.96 13.71 -20.74
CA ASN A 58 -5.30 14.05 -22.00
C ASN A 58 -6.05 15.20 -22.67
N ASP A 59 -5.41 16.35 -22.86
CA ASP A 59 -5.97 17.45 -23.66
C ASP A 59 -5.56 17.31 -25.13
N GLU A 60 -6.48 16.84 -25.97
CA GLU A 60 -6.21 16.66 -27.41
C GLU A 60 -6.02 17.99 -28.18
N ASN A 61 -6.41 19.14 -27.63
CA ASN A 61 -6.22 20.44 -28.27
C ASN A 61 -4.84 21.02 -27.94
N LEU A 62 -4.44 20.95 -26.67
CA LEU A 62 -3.15 21.47 -26.20
C LEU A 62 -1.99 20.48 -26.39
N LYS A 63 -2.28 19.18 -26.57
CA LYS A 63 -1.32 18.07 -26.48
C LYS A 63 -0.52 18.12 -25.16
N GLU A 64 -1.25 18.34 -24.06
CA GLU A 64 -0.74 18.30 -22.69
C GLU A 64 -1.54 17.28 -21.86
N SER A 65 -0.86 16.58 -20.95
CA SER A 65 -1.49 15.67 -20.00
C SER A 65 -1.30 16.15 -18.57
N SER A 66 -2.34 15.94 -17.76
CA SER A 66 -2.38 16.31 -16.34
C SER A 66 -2.80 15.09 -15.52
N ALA A 67 -2.19 14.90 -14.35
CA ALA A 67 -2.83 14.09 -13.31
C ALA A 67 -4.00 14.88 -12.72
N LEU A 68 -5.16 14.24 -12.56
CA LEU A 68 -6.39 14.88 -12.16
C LEU A 68 -6.66 14.64 -10.67
N LEU A 69 -6.62 15.71 -9.88
CA LEU A 69 -6.82 15.69 -8.44
C LEU A 69 -8.33 15.58 -8.12
N CYS A 70 -8.88 14.38 -8.25
CA CYS A 70 -10.30 14.05 -8.09
C CYS A 70 -10.59 12.69 -7.42
N ALA A 71 -9.55 11.97 -6.93
CA ALA A 71 -9.71 10.60 -6.46
C ALA A 71 -10.70 10.47 -5.30
N THR A 72 -10.77 11.45 -4.40
CA THR A 72 -11.72 11.45 -3.27
C THR A 72 -13.18 11.54 -3.74
N ASP A 73 -13.51 12.49 -4.63
CA ASP A 73 -14.86 12.62 -5.18
C ASP A 73 -15.26 11.35 -5.98
N LEU A 74 -14.30 10.79 -6.72
CA LEU A 74 -14.47 9.57 -7.53
C LEU A 74 -14.76 8.32 -6.69
N ILE A 75 -14.25 8.23 -5.46
CA ILE A 75 -14.51 7.07 -4.59
C ILE A 75 -15.96 7.02 -4.11
N ASP A 76 -16.56 8.18 -3.82
CA ASP A 76 -17.98 8.24 -3.52
C ASP A 76 -18.81 7.76 -4.72
N GLU A 77 -18.44 8.13 -5.95
CA GLU A 77 -19.08 7.64 -7.17
C GLU A 77 -18.92 6.12 -7.35
N MET A 78 -17.69 5.61 -7.24
CA MET A 78 -17.38 4.19 -7.43
C MET A 78 -18.02 3.31 -6.36
N MET A 79 -18.01 3.72 -5.08
CA MET A 79 -18.66 2.96 -4.00
C MET A 79 -20.20 3.00 -4.09
N ASN A 80 -20.80 4.08 -4.64
CA ASN A 80 -22.22 4.09 -4.96
C ASN A 80 -22.57 3.20 -6.17
N LEU A 81 -21.67 3.09 -7.16
CA LEU A 81 -21.86 2.14 -8.27
C LEU A 81 -21.85 0.69 -7.78
N GLU A 82 -20.85 0.32 -6.98
CA GLU A 82 -20.70 -1.04 -6.44
C GLU A 82 -21.82 -1.44 -5.47
N SER A 83 -22.47 -0.49 -4.79
CA SER A 83 -23.62 -0.77 -3.91
C SER A 83 -24.95 -0.96 -4.66
N VAL A 84 -25.03 -0.51 -5.91
CA VAL A 84 -26.20 -0.67 -6.79
C VAL A 84 -26.06 -1.90 -7.71
N THR A 85 -24.84 -2.29 -8.08
CA THR A 85 -24.60 -3.48 -8.92
C THR A 85 -24.31 -4.74 -8.09
N ASP A 86 -25.27 -5.66 -8.00
CA ASP A 86 -24.99 -7.04 -7.56
C ASP A 86 -24.05 -7.71 -8.58
N CYS A 87 -22.76 -7.65 -8.29
CA CYS A 87 -21.70 -8.15 -9.15
C CYS A 87 -20.87 -9.17 -8.39
N GLN A 88 -20.82 -10.40 -8.92
CA GLN A 88 -19.91 -11.45 -8.42
C GLN A 88 -18.42 -11.02 -8.52
N TYR A 89 -18.12 -10.07 -9.42
CA TYR A 89 -16.84 -9.38 -9.57
C TYR A 89 -16.94 -7.94 -9.03
N GLY A 90 -17.61 -7.78 -7.89
CA GLY A 90 -17.64 -6.55 -7.12
C GLY A 90 -16.22 -6.10 -6.75
N SER A 91 -16.06 -4.81 -6.47
CA SER A 91 -14.75 -4.23 -6.18
C SER A 91 -14.82 -3.23 -5.04
N HIS A 92 -13.77 -3.17 -4.24
CA HIS A 92 -13.62 -2.17 -3.19
C HIS A 92 -12.63 -1.12 -3.64
N TRP A 93 -12.96 0.14 -3.40
CA TRP A 93 -12.23 1.30 -3.91
C TRP A 93 -11.78 2.19 -2.75
N THR A 94 -10.48 2.49 -2.65
CA THR A 94 -9.92 3.25 -1.53
C THR A 94 -9.02 4.41 -2.02
N PRO A 95 -8.91 5.51 -1.25
CA PRO A 95 -8.04 6.62 -1.63
C PRO A 95 -6.59 6.27 -1.35
N GLU A 96 -5.72 6.46 -2.33
CA GLU A 96 -4.29 6.47 -2.07
C GLU A 96 -3.83 7.85 -1.55
N TYR A 97 -2.55 7.93 -1.18
CA TYR A 97 -1.90 9.12 -0.63
C TYR A 97 -2.04 10.35 -1.54
N SER A 98 -2.01 10.17 -2.86
CA SER A 98 -2.13 11.25 -3.83
C SER A 98 -3.57 11.44 -4.31
N SER A 99 -4.02 12.69 -4.41
CA SER A 99 -5.39 13.04 -4.81
C SER A 99 -5.76 12.65 -6.25
N PHE A 100 -4.83 12.07 -7.02
CA PHE A 100 -5.03 11.52 -8.37
C PHE A 100 -4.94 9.98 -8.43
N THR A 101 -4.75 9.29 -7.29
CA THR A 101 -4.56 7.83 -7.24
C THR A 101 -5.69 7.15 -6.48
N ILE A 102 -6.20 6.06 -7.03
CA ILE A 102 -7.24 5.22 -6.43
C ILE A 102 -6.77 3.76 -6.38
N GLU A 103 -6.90 3.12 -5.23
CA GLU A 103 -6.66 1.68 -5.02
C GLU A 103 -7.96 0.92 -5.32
N GLY A 104 -7.89 -0.14 -6.13
CA GLY A 104 -9.01 -1.02 -6.42
C GLY A 104 -8.68 -2.48 -6.12
N THR A 105 -9.44 -3.12 -5.23
CA THR A 105 -9.31 -4.55 -4.87
C THR A 105 -10.57 -5.32 -5.31
N PRO A 106 -10.54 -6.65 -5.46
CA PRO A 106 -11.78 -7.42 -5.46
C PRO A 106 -12.53 -7.24 -4.13
N SER A 107 -13.87 -7.21 -4.15
CA SER A 107 -14.67 -7.08 -2.92
C SER A 107 -14.71 -8.37 -2.10
N VAL A 108 -14.73 -9.51 -2.78
CA VAL A 108 -14.56 -10.85 -2.20
C VAL A 108 -13.21 -11.38 -2.68
N PRO A 109 -12.28 -11.80 -1.80
CA PRO A 109 -11.01 -12.36 -2.22
C PRO A 109 -11.22 -13.69 -2.96
N PHE A 110 -10.27 -14.05 -3.81
CA PHE A 110 -10.26 -15.34 -4.50
C PHE A 110 -9.94 -16.47 -3.51
N LYS A 111 -10.51 -17.66 -3.73
CA LYS A 111 -10.06 -18.88 -3.03
C LYS A 111 -8.58 -19.11 -3.35
N PHE A 112 -7.77 -19.49 -2.35
CA PHE A 112 -6.38 -19.89 -2.55
C PHE A 112 -6.32 -21.28 -3.19
N ASP A 113 -6.62 -21.31 -4.48
CA ASP A 113 -6.76 -22.48 -5.34
C ASP A 113 -6.08 -22.17 -6.68
N ILE A 114 -5.40 -23.15 -7.26
CA ILE A 114 -4.70 -22.97 -8.55
C ILE A 114 -5.73 -22.73 -9.66
N ASN A 115 -6.94 -23.28 -9.52
CA ASN A 115 -8.06 -23.10 -10.43
C ASN A 115 -8.65 -21.68 -10.43
N SER A 116 -8.30 -20.82 -9.47
CA SER A 116 -8.71 -19.41 -9.48
C SER A 116 -7.89 -18.53 -10.45
N SER A 117 -6.80 -19.06 -11.03
CA SER A 117 -5.89 -18.31 -11.91
C SER A 117 -6.51 -17.65 -13.15
N PRO A 118 -7.54 -18.19 -13.85
CA PRO A 118 -8.12 -17.52 -15.01
C PRO A 118 -8.84 -16.22 -14.68
N PHE A 119 -9.53 -16.17 -13.52
CA PHE A 119 -10.44 -15.09 -13.15
C PHE A 119 -9.73 -13.79 -12.69
N VAL A 120 -8.42 -13.85 -12.42
CA VAL A 120 -7.64 -12.69 -11.93
C VAL A 120 -7.57 -11.58 -12.98
N GLU A 121 -7.29 -11.95 -14.25
CA GLU A 121 -7.20 -10.98 -15.37
C GLU A 121 -8.57 -10.36 -15.68
N ASP A 122 -9.63 -11.18 -15.68
CA ASP A 122 -11.00 -10.71 -15.89
C ASP A 122 -11.46 -9.74 -14.80
N CYS A 123 -11.13 -10.00 -13.53
CA CYS A 123 -11.44 -9.11 -12.41
C CYS A 123 -10.71 -7.76 -12.49
N MET A 124 -9.44 -7.74 -12.94
CA MET A 124 -8.69 -6.50 -13.18
C MET A 124 -9.27 -5.71 -14.36
N ARG A 125 -9.64 -6.39 -15.46
CA ARG A 125 -10.28 -5.76 -16.63
C ARG A 125 -11.65 -5.17 -16.25
N ILE A 126 -12.48 -5.89 -15.49
CA ILE A 126 -13.79 -5.40 -15.00
C ILE A 126 -13.62 -4.15 -14.12
N ARG A 127 -12.66 -4.14 -13.18
CA ARG A 127 -12.30 -2.95 -12.39
C ARG A 127 -11.95 -1.75 -13.29
N ARG A 128 -11.06 -1.96 -14.27
CA ARG A 128 -10.63 -0.92 -15.21
C ARG A 128 -11.79 -0.39 -16.07
N ILE A 129 -12.71 -1.26 -16.51
CA ILE A 129 -13.89 -0.87 -17.30
C ILE A 129 -14.85 -0.04 -16.45
N LYS A 130 -15.26 -0.51 -15.26
CA LYS A 130 -16.12 0.25 -14.33
C LYS A 130 -15.56 1.65 -14.08
N LEU A 131 -14.28 1.74 -13.73
CA LEU A 131 -13.59 3.00 -13.44
C LEU A 131 -13.54 3.95 -14.65
N ASN A 132 -13.20 3.45 -15.84
CA ASN A 132 -13.18 4.29 -17.05
C ASN A 132 -14.58 4.68 -17.56
N ASN A 133 -15.63 3.90 -17.26
CA ASN A 133 -17.01 4.26 -17.58
C ASN A 133 -17.47 5.47 -16.76
N VAL A 134 -17.21 5.50 -15.45
CA VAL A 134 -17.49 6.67 -14.59
C VAL A 134 -16.69 7.90 -15.06
N LEU A 135 -15.39 7.73 -15.33
CA LEU A 135 -14.52 8.82 -15.80
C LEU A 135 -14.86 9.34 -17.21
N SER A 136 -15.59 8.57 -18.03
CA SER A 136 -15.96 8.96 -19.40
C SER A 136 -16.84 10.22 -19.47
N THR A 137 -17.49 10.56 -18.36
CA THR A 137 -18.23 11.81 -18.15
C THR A 137 -17.38 13.07 -18.38
N ILE A 138 -16.08 13.02 -18.06
CA ILE A 138 -15.16 14.16 -18.20
C ILE A 138 -14.28 13.97 -19.44
N THR A 139 -14.41 14.89 -20.41
CA THR A 139 -13.74 14.76 -21.72
C THR A 139 -12.22 14.64 -21.59
N GLY A 140 -11.69 13.52 -22.11
CA GLY A 140 -10.25 13.21 -22.12
C GLY A 140 -9.73 12.58 -20.82
N VAL A 141 -10.57 12.31 -19.83
CA VAL A 141 -10.17 11.70 -18.55
C VAL A 141 -10.22 10.17 -18.62
N ARG A 142 -9.19 9.52 -18.06
CA ARG A 142 -8.99 8.05 -18.09
C ARG A 142 -8.17 7.58 -16.88
N ALA A 143 -8.31 6.31 -16.51
CA ALA A 143 -7.47 5.65 -15.51
C ALA A 143 -6.37 4.81 -16.19
N ILE A 144 -5.12 5.02 -15.77
CA ILE A 144 -3.94 4.28 -16.27
C ILE A 144 -3.16 3.62 -15.13
N THR A 145 -2.41 2.56 -15.46
CA THR A 145 -1.49 1.87 -14.54
C THR A 145 -0.05 2.18 -14.94
N LEU A 146 0.59 3.04 -14.13
CA LEU A 146 2.00 3.43 -14.23
C LEU A 146 2.55 3.64 -12.81
N PRO A 147 3.80 3.25 -12.49
CA PRO A 147 4.36 3.45 -11.15
C PRO A 147 4.51 4.91 -10.73
N CYS A 148 4.55 5.87 -11.65
CA CYS A 148 4.42 7.30 -11.31
C CYS A 148 3.98 8.12 -12.52
N PHE A 149 3.46 9.33 -12.26
CA PHE A 149 3.15 10.29 -13.32
C PHE A 149 4.44 10.89 -13.91
N PRO A 150 4.67 10.93 -15.24
CA PRO A 150 6.01 11.09 -15.80
C PRO A 150 6.71 12.41 -15.44
N ASN A 151 6.01 13.53 -15.51
CA ASN A 151 6.54 14.83 -15.06
C ASN A 151 5.47 15.68 -14.36
N ALA A 152 5.32 15.47 -13.06
CA ALA A 152 4.43 16.26 -12.21
C ALA A 152 4.86 17.74 -12.04
N LEU A 153 6.06 18.13 -12.50
CA LEU A 153 6.66 19.46 -12.30
C LEU A 153 6.46 20.43 -13.48
N LEU A 154 5.65 20.07 -14.48
CA LEU A 154 5.28 20.95 -15.59
C LEU A 154 4.26 22.01 -15.15
N LYS A 155 4.09 23.06 -15.97
CA LYS A 155 3.16 24.18 -15.67
C LYS A 155 1.70 23.74 -15.58
N ASN A 156 1.32 22.67 -16.29
CA ASN A 156 -0.06 22.20 -16.49
C ASN A 156 -0.24 20.70 -16.11
N SER A 157 0.77 20.04 -15.52
CA SER A 157 0.74 18.60 -15.19
C SER A 157 -0.15 18.20 -14.02
N LEU A 158 -0.67 19.17 -13.26
CA LEU A 158 -1.53 18.95 -12.10
C LEU A 158 -2.75 19.87 -12.25
N LEU A 159 -3.94 19.28 -12.29
CA LEU A 159 -5.22 19.99 -12.36
C LEU A 159 -6.15 19.43 -11.28
N MET A 160 -6.93 20.29 -10.64
CA MET A 160 -8.00 19.89 -9.73
C MET A 160 -9.33 19.90 -10.47
N ALA A 161 -10.13 18.88 -10.23
CA ALA A 161 -11.53 18.82 -10.63
C ALA A 161 -12.39 19.25 -9.44
N LYS A 162 -13.58 19.83 -9.69
CA LYS A 162 -14.57 20.08 -8.65
C LYS A 162 -15.98 19.95 -9.20
N ARG A 163 -16.77 19.07 -8.57
CA ARG A 163 -18.21 18.90 -8.81
C ARG A 163 -18.93 20.25 -8.78
N VAL A 164 -19.62 20.57 -9.87
CA VAL A 164 -20.53 21.71 -9.95
C VAL A 164 -21.79 21.35 -9.16
N THR A 165 -21.91 21.88 -7.94
CA THR A 165 -23.14 21.78 -7.16
C THR A 165 -24.19 22.76 -7.71
N GLN A 166 -25.47 22.36 -7.71
CA GLN A 166 -26.58 23.19 -8.23
C GLN A 166 -26.82 24.50 -7.45
N GLU A 167 -26.07 24.76 -6.38
CA GLU A 167 -26.04 26.05 -5.69
C GLU A 167 -25.12 27.07 -6.38
N ALA A 168 -24.08 26.61 -7.10
CA ALA A 168 -23.14 27.48 -7.80
C ALA A 168 -23.80 28.19 -9.00
N SER A 169 -24.70 27.51 -9.70
CA SER A 169 -25.45 28.08 -10.83
C SER A 169 -26.42 29.19 -10.40
N LYS A 170 -27.01 29.12 -9.19
CA LYS A 170 -27.80 30.24 -8.62
C LYS A 170 -26.95 31.52 -8.51
N LYS A 171 -25.71 31.41 -8.02
CA LYS A 171 -24.75 32.55 -7.93
C LYS A 171 -24.24 33.08 -9.28
N LYS A 172 -24.36 32.33 -10.37
CA LYS A 172 -24.24 32.87 -11.75
C LYS A 172 -25.51 33.64 -12.14
N SER A 173 -26.70 33.05 -11.94
CA SER A 173 -27.97 33.66 -12.34
C SER A 173 -28.28 35.00 -11.64
N ASP A 174 -27.83 35.19 -10.40
CA ASP A 174 -27.97 36.46 -9.67
C ASP A 174 -27.01 37.56 -10.15
N LYS A 175 -25.93 37.23 -10.88
CA LYS A 175 -25.08 38.23 -11.55
C LYS A 175 -25.64 38.67 -12.90
N GLU A 176 -26.38 37.81 -13.60
CA GLU A 176 -26.97 38.14 -14.90
C GLU A 176 -28.33 38.84 -14.77
N LYS A 177 -29.03 38.68 -13.63
CA LYS A 177 -30.22 39.48 -13.28
C LYS A 177 -29.91 40.90 -12.74
N GLY A 178 -28.68 41.38 -12.93
CA GLY A 178 -28.22 42.70 -12.48
C GLY A 178 -28.38 43.86 -13.47
N PHE A 179 -28.77 43.62 -14.73
CA PHE A 179 -28.81 44.65 -15.78
C PHE A 179 -30.18 44.75 -16.48
N ALA A 180 -31.14 45.39 -15.81
CA ALA A 180 -32.49 45.64 -16.36
C ALA A 180 -33.04 47.07 -16.15
N SER A 181 -32.22 48.04 -15.73
CA SER A 181 -32.55 49.48 -15.86
C SER A 181 -31.33 50.41 -15.72
N LEU A 182 -30.87 50.99 -16.83
CA LEU A 182 -30.75 52.45 -16.98
C LEU A 182 -30.41 52.79 -18.44
N SER A 183 -31.25 53.57 -19.10
CA SER A 183 -30.97 54.18 -20.40
C SER A 183 -30.75 55.69 -20.26
N ALA A 184 -29.55 56.18 -20.59
CA ALA A 184 -29.30 57.56 -21.05
C ALA A 184 -27.79 57.81 -21.35
N SER A 185 -27.54 58.77 -22.25
CA SER A 185 -26.33 59.62 -22.32
C SER A 185 -24.95 59.01 -22.63
N LEU A 186 -24.56 59.12 -23.91
CA LEU A 186 -23.37 59.90 -24.40
C LEU A 186 -22.41 60.41 -23.28
N SER A 187 -21.07 60.27 -23.32
CA SER A 187 -20.17 60.64 -24.43
C SER A 187 -18.66 60.33 -24.17
N VAL A 188 -17.98 59.78 -25.19
CA VAL A 188 -16.68 60.23 -25.78
C VAL A 188 -15.44 60.58 -24.91
N SER A 189 -14.33 59.86 -25.20
CA SER A 189 -12.89 60.22 -25.12
C SER A 189 -12.14 60.24 -23.77
N GLY A 190 -10.81 59.98 -23.83
CA GLY A 190 -9.86 60.20 -22.73
C GLY A 190 -8.66 59.23 -22.67
N TYR A 191 -7.68 59.35 -23.58
CA TYR A 191 -6.31 58.87 -23.30
C TYR A 191 -5.59 59.87 -22.38
N ASP A 192 -4.69 59.42 -21.48
CA ASP A 192 -3.23 59.63 -21.65
C ASP A 192 -2.37 58.85 -20.61
N TYR A 193 -1.04 58.92 -20.76
CA TYR A 193 0.04 58.36 -19.92
C TYR A 193 0.25 59.12 -18.59
N GLY A 194 1.03 58.57 -17.63
CA GLY A 194 1.26 59.22 -16.32
C GLY A 194 2.30 58.60 -15.37
N GLU A 195 3.50 58.33 -15.87
CA GLU A 195 4.72 57.86 -15.17
C GLU A 195 5.03 58.30 -13.70
N VAL A 196 5.44 57.33 -12.85
CA VAL A 196 6.78 57.25 -12.15
C VAL A 196 7.08 57.86 -10.74
N LYS A 197 7.72 56.98 -9.92
CA LYS A 197 8.71 57.15 -8.80
C LYS A 197 8.32 57.47 -7.33
N ARG A 198 8.94 56.63 -6.47
CA ARG A 198 9.44 56.84 -5.08
C ARG A 198 8.41 57.05 -3.95
N GLY A 199 8.63 56.52 -2.74
CA GLY A 199 9.71 55.61 -2.32
C GLY A 199 9.72 55.31 -0.82
N GLU A 200 10.54 54.31 -0.45
CA GLU A 200 11.15 54.05 0.86
C GLU A 200 10.27 54.00 2.14
N SER A 201 10.05 52.76 2.56
CA SER A 201 9.94 52.27 3.95
C SER A 201 10.64 53.07 5.05
N THR A 202 10.09 53.06 6.28
CA THR A 202 10.70 52.30 7.40
C THR A 202 9.78 52.11 8.61
N LEU A 203 10.22 51.23 9.53
CA LEU A 203 9.57 50.73 10.75
C LEU A 203 9.19 51.83 11.76
N ASN A 204 8.14 51.58 12.57
CA ASN A 204 8.19 51.30 14.03
C ASN A 204 6.79 51.44 14.69
N LEU A 205 6.51 50.99 15.93
CA LEU A 205 6.86 49.75 16.65
C LEU A 205 6.04 49.68 17.98
N ALA A 206 5.06 48.77 18.06
CA ALA A 206 4.55 48.11 19.28
C ALA A 206 3.89 48.91 20.45
N VAL A 207 3.40 48.11 21.43
CA VAL A 207 2.98 48.42 22.82
C VAL A 207 1.68 49.22 23.09
N ALA A 208 0.56 48.53 22.91
CA ALA A 208 -0.44 48.15 23.93
C ALA A 208 -0.75 49.00 25.20
N MET A 209 -2.03 48.86 25.62
CA MET A 209 -2.59 48.73 26.99
C MET A 209 -3.33 49.89 27.70
N GLU A 210 -4.32 49.46 28.51
CA GLU A 210 -5.06 50.15 29.61
C GLU A 210 -6.17 51.22 29.30
N LYS A 211 -7.41 50.71 29.10
CA LYS A 211 -8.59 50.87 29.99
C LYS A 211 -9.35 52.21 30.19
N ASN A 212 -10.69 52.04 30.34
CA ASN A 212 -11.62 52.72 31.29
C ASN A 212 -12.12 54.16 30.99
N ILE A 213 -13.37 54.58 31.32
CA ILE A 213 -14.67 53.90 31.59
C ILE A 213 -15.82 54.99 31.64
N ASN A 214 -17.10 54.61 31.85
CA ASN A 214 -18.27 55.46 32.25
C ASN A 214 -18.96 56.39 31.21
N ILE A 215 -20.27 56.76 31.31
CA ILE A 215 -21.49 56.07 31.81
C ILE A 215 -22.78 56.86 31.41
N LYS A 216 -23.93 56.14 31.23
CA LYS A 216 -25.39 56.51 31.36
C LYS A 216 -26.20 55.78 30.25
N LYS A 217 -27.23 54.94 30.45
CA LYS A 217 -28.38 54.78 31.39
C LYS A 217 -29.66 55.60 31.08
N SER A 218 -30.66 54.94 30.44
CA SER A 218 -32.13 55.03 30.67
C SER A 218 -32.90 54.37 29.50
N GLU A 219 -34.10 53.79 29.58
CA GLU A 219 -34.76 52.96 30.63
C GLU A 219 -35.92 52.15 29.96
N LYS A 220 -36.87 51.55 30.71
CA LYS A 220 -37.85 50.55 30.22
C LYS A 220 -39.08 51.12 29.47
N GLY A 221 -39.74 50.26 28.66
CA GLY A 221 -41.13 50.41 28.22
C GLY A 221 -41.67 49.18 27.46
N GLU A 222 -42.87 48.71 27.79
CA GLU A 222 -43.60 47.58 27.15
C GLU A 222 -45.03 48.02 26.73
N ASN A 223 -45.70 47.20 25.90
CA ASN A 223 -47.17 47.16 25.67
C ASN A 223 -47.83 48.35 24.92
N GLU A 224 -48.98 48.27 24.23
CA GLU A 224 -49.82 47.16 23.69
C GLU A 224 -50.91 47.72 22.72
N PHE A 225 -51.87 46.87 22.28
CA PHE A 225 -53.18 47.17 21.63
C PHE A 225 -53.14 47.60 20.14
N SER A 226 -54.09 47.20 19.27
CA SER A 226 -55.49 46.72 19.39
C SER A 226 -55.83 45.69 18.28
N LYS A 227 -56.95 44.93 18.18
CA LYS A 227 -58.11 44.40 18.99
C LYS A 227 -58.88 43.44 18.03
N GLY A 228 -59.75 42.50 18.39
CA GLY A 228 -60.23 42.00 19.70
C GLY A 228 -61.72 41.60 19.69
N ILE A 229 -62.09 40.41 20.24
CA ILE A 229 -63.47 39.85 20.44
C ILE A 229 -64.18 39.48 19.09
N ILE A 230 -64.83 38.31 18.82
CA ILE A 230 -65.96 37.59 19.48
C ILE A 230 -66.02 36.08 19.05
N LEU A 231 -66.31 35.19 20.03
CA LEU A 231 -67.07 33.89 20.09
C LEU A 231 -67.28 33.00 18.82
N LEU A 232 -67.44 31.65 18.84
CA LEU A 232 -67.83 30.69 19.91
C LEU A 232 -67.60 29.19 19.50
N ARG A 233 -67.10 28.31 20.41
CA ARG A 233 -67.37 26.82 20.58
C ARG A 233 -67.15 25.82 19.40
N LYS A 234 -66.89 24.50 19.57
CA LYS A 234 -66.58 23.50 20.64
C LYS A 234 -66.12 22.20 19.88
N TYR A 235 -65.31 21.23 20.29
CA TYR A 235 -64.87 20.55 21.54
C TYR A 235 -63.35 20.20 21.41
N LYS A 236 -62.52 19.96 22.45
CA LYS A 236 -62.40 18.79 23.38
C LYS A 236 -62.32 17.42 22.65
N THR A 237 -61.43 16.47 23.01
CA THR A 237 -60.82 16.17 24.34
C THR A 237 -59.49 15.38 24.25
N SER A 238 -58.52 15.65 25.16
CA SER A 238 -57.68 14.73 26.01
C SER A 238 -57.05 13.43 25.47
N LEU A 239 -55.87 12.91 25.87
CA LEU A 239 -54.82 13.18 26.92
C LEU A 239 -53.56 12.29 26.56
N ASN A 240 -52.34 12.28 27.16
CA ASN A 240 -51.64 13.02 28.23
C ASN A 240 -50.07 12.91 28.11
N ASP A 241 -49.35 13.41 29.13
CA ASP A 241 -47.93 13.27 29.58
C ASP A 241 -47.20 11.90 29.39
N SER A 242 -45.86 11.77 29.49
CA SER A 242 -44.84 12.61 30.20
C SER A 242 -43.36 12.55 29.70
N THR A 243 -42.63 13.67 29.89
CA THR A 243 -41.18 13.84 30.22
C THR A 243 -40.00 13.36 29.31
N GLN A 244 -39.12 14.33 28.98
CA GLN A 244 -37.64 14.25 28.84
C GLN A 244 -37.02 13.35 27.72
N ALA A 245 -35.80 13.57 27.22
CA ALA A 245 -34.92 14.76 27.09
C ALA A 245 -33.76 14.45 26.09
N ASP A 246 -33.00 15.48 25.70
CA ASP A 246 -31.66 15.45 25.06
C ASP A 246 -31.52 14.85 23.65
N THR A 247 -30.30 14.90 23.11
CA THR A 247 -30.00 15.00 21.66
C THR A 247 -29.03 13.96 21.14
N GLU A 248 -29.36 13.28 20.03
CA GLU A 248 -28.39 12.54 19.21
C GLU A 248 -28.65 12.72 17.71
N GLU A 249 -27.66 13.21 16.97
CA GLU A 249 -27.51 12.97 15.53
C GLU A 249 -26.24 12.15 15.28
N ASN A 250 -26.36 10.84 15.40
CA ASN A 250 -25.36 9.87 14.99
C ASN A 250 -26.00 8.86 14.04
N LYS A 251 -25.63 8.92 12.75
CA LYS A 251 -25.89 7.83 11.79
C LYS A 251 -24.63 7.52 10.99
N SER A 252 -23.89 6.55 11.50
CA SER A 252 -22.76 5.91 10.85
C SER A 252 -23.18 5.14 9.60
N SER A 253 -22.24 5.00 8.67
CA SER A 253 -22.25 3.90 7.69
C SER A 253 -22.07 2.58 8.45
N ASN A 254 -23.16 1.85 8.70
CA ASN A 254 -23.10 0.58 9.38
C ASN A 254 -22.53 -0.50 8.45
N PHE A 255 -21.54 -1.26 8.93
CA PHE A 255 -21.25 -2.58 8.39
C PHE A 255 -22.44 -3.49 8.70
N MET A 256 -22.91 -4.24 7.70
CA MET A 256 -23.87 -5.32 7.90
C MET A 256 -23.48 -6.52 7.06
N SER A 257 -23.11 -7.60 7.74
CA SER A 257 -23.21 -8.96 7.23
C SER A 257 -24.35 -9.62 7.99
N THR A 258 -25.38 -10.09 7.28
CA THR A 258 -26.56 -10.70 7.89
C THR A 258 -26.48 -12.22 7.86
N ASP A 259 -26.32 -12.84 9.02
CA ASP A 259 -26.59 -14.25 9.24
C ASP A 259 -27.70 -14.38 10.30
N VAL A 260 -28.67 -15.29 10.07
CA VAL A 260 -29.72 -15.62 11.03
C VAL A 260 -29.83 -17.14 11.11
N THR A 261 -29.52 -17.71 12.28
CA THR A 261 -29.72 -19.12 12.59
C THR A 261 -30.80 -19.29 13.66
N PRO A 262 -31.83 -20.13 13.46
CA PRO A 262 -32.75 -20.53 14.52
C PRO A 262 -32.16 -21.69 15.33
N GLN A 263 -32.26 -21.63 16.67
CA GLN A 263 -31.94 -22.76 17.54
C GLN A 263 -33.13 -23.74 17.69
N LYS A 264 -32.83 -24.93 18.23
CA LYS A 264 -33.77 -26.04 18.47
C LYS A 264 -34.88 -25.67 19.46
N ASN A 265 -36.00 -26.40 19.40
CA ASN A 265 -36.73 -26.89 20.59
C ASN A 265 -37.57 -28.15 20.24
N ASP A 266 -37.17 -29.27 20.84
CA ASP A 266 -37.93 -30.38 21.45
C ASP A 266 -39.29 -30.93 20.95
N GLU A 267 -39.32 -32.28 21.00
CA GLU A 267 -40.40 -33.19 21.42
C GLU A 267 -41.47 -33.81 20.46
N LEU A 268 -41.38 -35.16 20.39
CA LEU A 268 -42.44 -36.19 20.58
C LEU A 268 -43.19 -36.87 19.39
N LEU A 269 -42.98 -38.21 19.38
CA LEU A 269 -43.91 -39.32 19.05
C LEU A 269 -44.20 -39.73 17.58
N LEU A 270 -43.84 -41.01 17.31
CA LEU A 270 -44.58 -42.06 16.54
C LEU A 270 -44.96 -41.75 15.05
N GLN A 271 -44.90 -42.68 14.09
CA GLN A 271 -44.89 -44.15 14.17
C GLN A 271 -44.35 -44.80 12.86
N ASP A 272 -43.76 -46.00 12.96
CA ASP A 272 -43.90 -47.24 12.14
C ASP A 272 -44.49 -47.16 10.69
N ILE A 273 -44.10 -48.00 9.70
CA ILE A 273 -43.26 -49.22 9.66
C ILE A 273 -42.70 -49.49 8.21
N CYS A 274 -42.04 -50.64 8.01
CA CYS A 274 -41.52 -51.27 6.76
C CYS A 274 -42.41 -51.16 5.48
N GLU A 275 -42.03 -51.57 4.25
CA GLU A 275 -41.25 -52.73 3.75
C GLU A 275 -41.13 -52.59 2.18
N ASP A 276 -40.39 -53.35 1.36
CA ASP A 276 -38.97 -53.78 1.31
C ASP A 276 -38.67 -54.32 -0.14
N GLU A 277 -37.48 -54.86 -0.38
CA GLU A 277 -37.06 -55.82 -1.44
C GLU A 277 -36.72 -55.38 -2.90
N LEU A 278 -35.45 -55.63 -3.24
CA LEU A 278 -34.91 -56.39 -4.41
C LEU A 278 -35.30 -55.98 -5.86
N LYS A 279 -34.39 -55.41 -6.65
CA LYS A 279 -33.33 -56.07 -7.48
C LYS A 279 -33.81 -57.01 -8.60
N GLU A 280 -33.44 -56.69 -9.85
CA GLU A 280 -32.53 -57.55 -10.65
C GLU A 280 -31.79 -56.79 -11.77
N GLN A 281 -31.03 -57.48 -12.64
CA GLN A 281 -29.94 -56.88 -13.46
C GLN A 281 -30.06 -57.16 -14.99
N ARG A 282 -29.15 -56.53 -15.75
CA ARG A 282 -28.69 -56.87 -17.14
C ARG A 282 -29.62 -56.44 -18.29
N ASN A 283 -29.17 -56.26 -19.54
CA ASN A 283 -27.86 -56.59 -20.15
C ASN A 283 -27.35 -55.55 -21.19
N GLU A 284 -26.31 -55.90 -21.97
CA GLU A 284 -25.48 -54.98 -22.79
C GLU A 284 -25.92 -54.75 -24.27
N ARG A 285 -25.47 -53.60 -24.83
CA ARG A 285 -24.98 -53.30 -26.20
C ARG A 285 -25.66 -53.90 -27.46
N GLU A 286 -25.94 -53.04 -28.46
CA GLU A 286 -25.32 -53.17 -29.81
C GLU A 286 -25.36 -51.84 -30.64
N GLU A 287 -25.02 -51.89 -31.94
CA GLU A 287 -24.52 -50.75 -32.76
C GLU A 287 -25.46 -50.25 -33.91
N LYS A 288 -24.97 -49.22 -34.65
CA LYS A 288 -25.00 -49.00 -36.12
C LYS A 288 -25.98 -47.96 -36.76
N LYS A 289 -25.37 -47.16 -37.66
CA LYS A 289 -25.89 -46.68 -38.98
C LYS A 289 -27.02 -45.62 -38.99
N GLN A 290 -27.35 -44.92 -40.10
CA GLN A 290 -26.65 -44.49 -41.34
C GLN A 290 -27.64 -43.61 -42.17
N GLY A 291 -27.22 -42.55 -42.86
CA GLY A 291 -28.14 -41.79 -43.74
C GLY A 291 -27.45 -40.71 -44.61
N GLN A 292 -27.77 -40.67 -45.92
CA GLN A 292 -27.13 -39.80 -46.90
C GLN A 292 -28.02 -39.57 -48.15
N LYS A 293 -28.08 -38.34 -48.68
CA LYS A 293 -28.46 -37.98 -50.07
C LYS A 293 -27.64 -36.73 -50.47
N VAL A 294 -26.92 -36.58 -51.60
CA VAL A 294 -27.00 -37.10 -53.00
C VAL A 294 -28.12 -36.38 -53.76
N ASN A 295 -27.92 -35.59 -54.85
CA ASN A 295 -27.12 -35.69 -56.10
C ASN A 295 -26.68 -34.25 -56.57
N VAL A 296 -25.83 -33.95 -57.58
CA VAL A 296 -24.73 -34.63 -58.34
C VAL A 296 -24.03 -33.62 -59.30
N GLU A 297 -22.76 -33.85 -59.70
CA GLU A 297 -22.03 -33.58 -61.00
C GLU A 297 -22.28 -32.29 -61.88
N LYS A 298 -21.35 -31.75 -62.72
CA LYS A 298 -20.03 -32.20 -63.24
C LYS A 298 -19.16 -31.04 -63.82
N GLU A 299 -17.85 -31.30 -64.00
CA GLU A 299 -16.88 -30.87 -65.07
C GLU A 299 -17.13 -29.60 -65.95
N SER A 300 -16.14 -28.77 -66.37
CA SER A 300 -14.66 -28.73 -66.19
C SER A 300 -14.02 -27.48 -66.89
N ILE A 301 -12.66 -27.36 -66.88
CA ILE A 301 -11.77 -26.61 -67.82
C ILE A 301 -11.43 -25.10 -67.56
N LEU A 302 -10.18 -24.90 -67.08
CA LEU A 302 -9.09 -23.99 -67.53
C LEU A 302 -9.21 -22.45 -67.75
N LEU A 303 -8.26 -21.76 -67.09
CA LEU A 303 -7.33 -20.68 -67.54
C LEU A 303 -7.74 -19.18 -67.65
N ASP A 304 -6.88 -18.38 -67.01
CA ASP A 304 -6.19 -17.15 -67.44
C ASP A 304 -6.81 -15.73 -67.47
N GLU A 305 -6.14 -14.87 -66.66
CA GLU A 305 -5.53 -13.57 -66.97
C GLU A 305 -6.34 -12.25 -67.15
N THR A 306 -5.88 -11.25 -66.37
CA THR A 306 -5.77 -9.81 -66.68
C THR A 306 -7.06 -8.98 -66.88
N ASN A 307 -7.13 -7.66 -66.62
CA ASN A 307 -6.48 -6.61 -65.79
C ASN A 307 -7.11 -5.27 -66.30
N VAL A 308 -6.58 -4.09 -65.91
CA VAL A 308 -6.97 -2.73 -66.42
C VAL A 308 -8.29 -2.24 -65.78
N VAL A 309 -8.38 -1.26 -64.85
CA VAL A 309 -7.74 0.09 -64.66
C VAL A 309 -8.31 1.10 -65.68
N GLU A 310 -9.12 2.10 -65.32
CA GLU A 310 -8.85 3.49 -64.84
C GLU A 310 -10.22 4.16 -64.53
N GLU A 311 -10.40 5.45 -64.21
CA GLU A 311 -9.92 6.34 -63.12
C GLU A 311 -10.71 7.68 -63.22
N SER A 312 -10.67 8.56 -62.20
CA SER A 312 -10.93 10.03 -62.25
C SER A 312 -12.36 10.65 -62.28
N ASN A 313 -12.84 11.08 -61.10
CA ASN A 313 -13.15 12.46 -60.64
C ASN A 313 -13.96 13.52 -61.44
N LEU A 314 -14.60 14.41 -60.64
CA LEU A 314 -15.19 15.77 -60.86
C LEU A 314 -16.74 15.83 -61.01
N VAL A 315 -17.58 16.62 -60.28
CA VAL A 315 -17.56 17.93 -59.54
C VAL A 315 -18.29 19.04 -60.34
N ASP A 316 -19.34 19.74 -59.86
CA ASP A 316 -20.24 19.54 -58.68
C ASP A 316 -21.50 20.48 -58.71
N GLU A 317 -22.35 20.44 -57.66
CA GLU A 317 -23.49 21.33 -57.29
C GLU A 317 -24.77 21.32 -58.21
N THR A 318 -26.02 21.60 -57.78
CA THR A 318 -26.60 22.27 -56.57
C THR A 318 -27.94 21.67 -56.04
N ASN A 319 -28.06 21.52 -54.70
CA ASN A 319 -29.17 21.87 -53.77
C ASN A 319 -30.60 21.21 -53.72
N VAL A 320 -31.08 21.18 -52.45
CA VAL A 320 -32.45 21.08 -51.85
C VAL A 320 -33.12 19.69 -51.66
N VAL A 321 -33.21 19.24 -50.38
CA VAL A 321 -34.42 18.86 -49.58
C VAL A 321 -33.95 18.22 -48.24
N GLU A 322 -34.75 18.30 -47.16
CA GLU A 322 -34.47 17.75 -45.82
C GLU A 322 -35.05 16.32 -45.61
N GLU A 323 -35.02 15.81 -44.36
CA GLU A 323 -35.46 14.48 -43.88
C GLU A 323 -34.53 13.30 -44.25
N GLY A 324 -34.22 12.32 -43.37
CA GLY A 324 -34.52 12.16 -41.94
C GLY A 324 -33.78 10.93 -41.37
N MET A 325 -33.48 10.90 -40.05
CA MET A 325 -32.71 9.78 -39.45
C MET A 325 -33.56 8.54 -39.15
N PRO A 326 -33.05 7.32 -39.35
CA PRO A 326 -33.51 6.14 -38.64
C PRO A 326 -32.87 6.08 -37.24
N ASN A 327 -33.69 5.97 -36.18
CA ASN A 327 -33.20 5.74 -34.83
C ASN A 327 -32.93 4.24 -34.60
N GLU A 328 -31.75 3.90 -34.10
CA GLU A 328 -31.58 2.73 -33.23
C GLU A 328 -31.65 3.22 -31.78
N GLN A 329 -32.44 2.56 -30.92
CA GLN A 329 -32.75 3.05 -29.57
C GLN A 329 -31.99 2.24 -28.52
N ASP A 330 -30.95 2.84 -27.92
CA ASP A 330 -30.23 2.29 -26.77
C ASP A 330 -31.11 2.21 -25.52
N ILE A 331 -31.70 1.03 -25.26
CA ILE A 331 -32.61 0.82 -24.11
C ILE A 331 -31.90 1.00 -22.76
N PHE A 332 -30.58 0.79 -22.68
CA PHE A 332 -29.79 0.97 -21.45
C PHE A 332 -29.18 2.38 -21.25
N MET A 333 -29.12 3.23 -22.28
CA MET A 333 -28.39 4.51 -22.18
C MET A 333 -29.19 5.65 -21.54
N ASN A 334 -30.51 5.63 -21.59
CA ASN A 334 -31.32 6.77 -21.16
C ASN A 334 -31.58 6.80 -19.65
N THR A 335 -31.86 5.65 -19.02
CA THR A 335 -32.10 5.55 -17.56
C THR A 335 -30.87 5.90 -16.71
N VAL A 336 -29.65 5.75 -17.25
CA VAL A 336 -28.43 6.24 -16.60
C VAL A 336 -28.23 7.74 -16.86
N LYS A 337 -28.47 8.23 -18.09
CA LYS A 337 -28.33 9.66 -18.44
C LYS A 337 -29.24 10.57 -17.62
N GLU A 338 -30.44 10.14 -17.24
CA GLU A 338 -31.38 10.97 -16.48
C GLU A 338 -31.00 11.16 -14.99
N ASN A 339 -30.05 10.37 -14.45
CA ASN A 339 -29.59 10.47 -13.05
C ASN A 339 -28.10 10.78 -12.89
N LEU A 340 -27.35 11.04 -13.98
CA LEU A 340 -25.96 11.47 -13.88
C LEU A 340 -25.85 12.92 -13.40
N LEU A 341 -25.41 13.11 -12.16
CA LEU A 341 -24.81 14.35 -11.68
C LEU A 341 -23.41 14.53 -12.31
N PHE A 342 -22.69 15.59 -11.89
CA PHE A 342 -21.29 15.90 -12.26
C PHE A 342 -21.08 16.55 -13.64
N GLU A 343 -21.60 17.77 -13.81
CA GLU A 343 -20.72 18.81 -14.39
C GLU A 343 -19.53 19.04 -13.43
N CYS A 344 -18.35 19.34 -13.96
CA CYS A 344 -17.13 19.44 -13.16
C CYS A 344 -16.20 20.56 -13.67
N ASP A 345 -15.96 21.58 -12.84
CA ASP A 345 -15.04 22.69 -13.15
C ASP A 345 -13.59 22.23 -12.94
N VAL A 346 -12.73 22.41 -13.96
CA VAL A 346 -11.31 22.05 -13.90
C VAL A 346 -10.44 23.31 -13.77
N PHE A 347 -9.58 23.34 -12.75
CA PHE A 347 -8.76 24.50 -12.41
C PHE A 347 -7.37 24.09 -11.91
N LYS A 348 -6.48 25.07 -11.72
CA LYS A 348 -5.13 24.79 -11.18
C LYS A 348 -5.18 24.73 -9.65
N PRO A 349 -4.51 23.76 -9.02
CA PRO A 349 -4.36 23.75 -7.57
C PRO A 349 -3.58 24.99 -7.11
N GLU A 350 -4.03 25.60 -6.03
CA GLU A 350 -3.33 26.67 -5.34
C GLU A 350 -1.94 26.20 -4.85
N HIS A 351 -1.04 27.12 -4.54
CA HIS A 351 0.31 26.80 -4.08
C HIS A 351 0.40 26.82 -2.55
N THR A 352 -0.03 25.73 -1.92
CA THR A 352 0.00 25.54 -0.45
C THR A 352 1.21 24.70 -0.03
N ARG A 353 1.79 25.04 1.13
CA ARG A 353 3.06 24.45 1.65
C ARG A 353 3.04 24.32 3.19
N ASN A 354 1.88 23.96 3.73
CA ASN A 354 1.60 23.84 5.16
C ASN A 354 2.03 22.48 5.74
N TYR A 355 2.05 21.43 4.91
CA TYR A 355 2.25 20.04 5.32
C TYR A 355 3.63 19.54 4.91
N SER A 356 3.95 19.51 3.61
CA SER A 356 5.23 19.01 3.10
C SER A 356 6.40 19.99 3.21
N ASN A 357 6.12 21.31 3.17
CA ASN A 357 7.11 22.37 2.95
C ASN A 357 7.97 22.15 1.66
N SER A 358 7.42 21.48 0.64
CA SER A 358 8.13 21.24 -0.63
C SER A 358 8.44 22.55 -1.37
N CYS A 359 9.62 22.64 -1.99
CA CYS A 359 9.94 23.70 -2.95
C CYS A 359 9.55 23.33 -4.40
N LEU A 360 9.18 22.06 -4.63
CA LEU A 360 8.88 21.47 -5.94
C LEU A 360 7.37 21.38 -6.23
N VAL A 361 6.56 20.90 -5.29
CA VAL A 361 5.10 20.67 -5.46
C VAL A 361 4.24 21.50 -4.49
N THR A 362 2.91 21.45 -4.67
CA THR A 362 1.90 22.00 -3.76
C THR A 362 1.30 20.87 -2.90
N ASP A 363 0.89 21.15 -1.67
CA ASP A 363 0.25 20.15 -0.79
C ASP A 363 -1.11 19.64 -1.30
N MET A 364 -1.75 20.30 -2.27
CA MET A 364 -3.02 19.83 -2.86
C MET A 364 -2.87 18.52 -3.68
N VAL A 365 -1.64 18.06 -3.93
CA VAL A 365 -1.38 16.70 -4.46
C VAL A 365 -1.60 15.60 -3.42
N ILE A 366 -1.70 15.95 -2.14
CA ILE A 366 -1.94 15.03 -1.02
C ILE A 366 -3.45 14.87 -0.87
N SER A 367 -3.90 13.62 -0.83
CA SER A 367 -5.30 13.24 -0.61
C SER A 367 -5.83 13.95 0.65
N PRO A 368 -7.01 14.61 0.57
CA PRO A 368 -7.56 15.45 1.64
C PRO A 368 -7.92 14.65 2.91
N HIS A 369 -7.97 13.31 2.84
CA HIS A 369 -8.25 12.48 3.99
C HIS A 369 -7.16 12.65 5.08
N ALA A 370 -7.60 12.95 6.30
CA ALA A 370 -6.78 13.48 7.38
C ALA A 370 -5.56 12.61 7.76
N ARG A 371 -5.60 11.29 7.49
CA ARG A 371 -4.48 10.35 7.64
C ARG A 371 -3.24 10.81 6.85
N TYR A 372 -3.37 11.17 5.58
CA TYR A 372 -2.21 11.46 4.71
C TYR A 372 -1.59 12.82 5.00
N VAL A 373 -2.44 13.85 5.17
CA VAL A 373 -2.04 15.19 5.61
C VAL A 373 -1.24 15.13 6.92
N THR A 374 -1.73 14.35 7.90
CA THR A 374 -1.06 14.13 9.18
C THR A 374 0.23 13.36 9.02
N LEU A 375 0.23 12.28 8.22
CA LEU A 375 1.40 11.44 7.99
C LEU A 375 2.57 12.26 7.42
N THR A 376 2.32 13.09 6.40
CA THR A 376 3.32 14.01 5.83
C THR A 376 3.83 15.03 6.85
N LYS A 377 2.91 15.71 7.56
CA LYS A 377 3.24 16.73 8.56
C LYS A 377 4.06 16.15 9.72
N ASN A 378 3.63 15.01 10.26
CA ASN A 378 4.24 14.39 11.44
C ASN A 378 5.56 13.66 11.11
N ILE A 379 5.71 13.04 9.91
CA ILE A 379 7.02 12.52 9.46
C ILE A 379 8.03 13.66 9.37
N ARG A 380 7.69 14.78 8.73
CA ARG A 380 8.58 15.95 8.62
C ARG A 380 8.92 16.54 9.99
N LYS A 381 7.91 16.74 10.85
CA LYS A 381 8.09 17.26 12.22
C LYS A 381 8.98 16.34 13.07
N ARG A 382 8.84 15.01 12.95
CA ARG A 382 9.71 14.03 13.61
C ARG A 382 11.13 14.03 13.07
N ARG A 383 11.29 14.11 11.74
CA ARG A 383 12.61 14.13 11.05
C ARG A 383 13.41 15.40 11.36
N GLY A 384 12.75 16.48 11.77
CA GLY A 384 13.31 17.82 11.97
C GLY A 384 13.37 18.63 10.68
N THR A 385 13.81 18.01 9.59
CA THR A 385 13.88 18.59 8.23
C THR A 385 12.80 18.04 7.32
N LYS A 386 12.63 18.64 6.13
CA LYS A 386 11.90 18.00 5.04
C LYS A 386 12.57 16.70 4.57
N ILE A 387 11.83 15.96 3.74
CA ILE A 387 12.29 14.73 3.09
C ILE A 387 13.37 15.09 2.05
N ILE A 388 14.31 14.18 1.83
CA ILE A 388 15.39 14.32 0.86
C ILE A 388 15.62 12.94 0.22
N SER A 389 15.49 12.85 -1.11
CA SER A 389 15.94 11.73 -1.94
C SER A 389 16.73 12.26 -3.12
N PHE A 390 17.78 11.54 -3.51
CA PHE A 390 18.60 11.80 -4.69
C PHE A 390 18.70 10.52 -5.53
N ASN A 391 18.47 10.64 -6.84
CA ASN A 391 18.44 9.52 -7.77
C ASN A 391 19.27 9.86 -9.01
N GLU A 392 20.27 9.07 -9.39
CA GLU A 392 21.14 9.42 -10.51
C GLU A 392 20.35 9.48 -11.84
N ILE A 393 20.52 10.59 -12.56
CA ILE A 393 19.91 10.85 -13.87
C ILE A 393 20.60 9.99 -14.93
N TYR A 394 19.83 9.45 -15.87
CA TYR A 394 20.37 8.77 -17.05
C TYR A 394 21.32 9.72 -17.80
N LYS A 395 22.53 9.26 -18.14
CA LYS A 395 23.50 10.12 -18.81
C LYS A 395 23.44 9.94 -20.32
N ASP A 396 22.89 10.94 -20.98
CA ASP A 396 22.78 11.08 -22.43
C ASP A 396 23.55 12.35 -22.89
N VAL A 397 23.73 12.52 -24.21
CA VAL A 397 24.69 13.44 -24.85
C VAL A 397 24.65 14.85 -24.27
N HIS A 398 23.47 15.45 -24.13
CA HIS A 398 23.26 16.83 -23.68
C HIS A 398 22.84 16.92 -22.19
N THR A 399 22.80 15.80 -21.45
CA THR A 399 22.38 15.78 -20.04
C THR A 399 23.30 16.66 -19.19
N GLU A 400 24.61 16.64 -19.41
CA GLU A 400 25.58 17.42 -18.63
C GLU A 400 25.57 18.94 -18.94
N GLU A 401 24.94 19.34 -20.04
CA GLU A 401 25.00 20.70 -20.61
C GLU A 401 23.77 21.57 -20.25
N MET A 402 22.74 21.00 -19.63
CA MET A 402 21.47 21.68 -19.39
C MET A 402 21.63 23.01 -18.61
N PRO A 403 21.00 24.12 -19.05
CA PRO A 403 21.09 25.43 -18.36
C PRO A 403 20.61 25.44 -16.90
N ARG A 404 19.85 24.41 -16.49
CA ARG A 404 19.38 24.17 -15.11
C ARG A 404 20.53 23.98 -14.12
N TRP A 405 21.63 23.36 -14.54
CA TRP A 405 22.76 23.01 -13.67
C TRP A 405 23.64 24.19 -13.24
N LYS A 406 23.37 25.42 -13.72
CA LYS A 406 24.16 26.64 -13.42
C LYS A 406 24.24 26.98 -11.92
N LEU A 407 23.32 26.46 -11.12
CA LEU A 407 23.27 26.64 -9.66
C LEU A 407 23.28 25.30 -8.91
N SER A 408 23.67 24.21 -9.57
CA SER A 408 23.77 22.89 -8.94
C SER A 408 25.18 22.63 -8.43
N LEU A 409 25.30 22.02 -7.25
CA LEU A 409 26.57 21.62 -6.67
C LEU A 409 27.10 20.35 -7.35
N ASP A 410 28.41 20.14 -7.31
CA ASP A 410 29.00 18.86 -7.69
C ASP A 410 28.79 17.81 -6.59
N LYS A 411 28.72 16.52 -6.97
CA LYS A 411 28.52 15.41 -6.03
C LYS A 411 29.66 15.18 -5.02
N THR A 412 30.80 15.84 -5.21
CA THR A 412 31.95 15.83 -4.30
C THR A 412 31.96 17.00 -3.29
N ASP A 413 30.99 17.94 -3.35
CA ASP A 413 30.94 19.07 -2.42
C ASP A 413 30.74 18.58 -0.97
N LYS A 414 31.76 18.81 -0.14
CA LYS A 414 31.81 18.34 1.25
C LYS A 414 30.66 18.89 2.11
N ARG A 415 30.04 20.01 1.72
CA ARG A 415 28.89 20.61 2.44
C ARG A 415 27.61 19.77 2.33
N LEU A 416 27.53 18.86 1.36
CA LEU A 416 26.41 17.92 1.24
C LEU A 416 26.41 16.85 2.35
N PHE A 417 27.51 16.70 3.10
CA PHE A 417 27.76 15.53 3.95
C PHE A 417 28.16 15.89 5.38
N LYS A 418 27.53 15.20 6.33
CA LYS A 418 27.78 15.30 7.78
C LYS A 418 28.28 13.96 8.29
N LYS A 419 29.21 13.98 9.25
CA LYS A 419 29.81 12.79 9.86
C LYS A 419 29.18 12.53 11.23
N ILE A 420 28.57 11.36 11.42
CA ILE A 420 27.90 10.97 12.68
C ILE A 420 28.61 9.74 13.27
N LYS A 421 28.87 9.75 14.58
CA LYS A 421 29.45 8.60 15.30
C LYS A 421 28.38 7.54 15.55
N LYS A 422 28.66 6.27 15.24
CA LYS A 422 27.76 5.13 15.50
C LYS A 422 27.53 4.96 17.02
N LYS A 423 26.33 4.54 17.43
CA LYS A 423 25.98 4.21 18.81
C LYS A 423 25.82 2.70 18.96
N TYR A 424 26.71 2.08 19.74
CA TYR A 424 26.76 0.62 19.99
C TYR A 424 26.12 0.19 21.32
N ILE A 425 25.65 1.14 22.13
CA ILE A 425 24.95 0.93 23.42
C ILE A 425 23.80 1.94 23.46
N LEU A 426 22.62 1.47 23.88
CA LEU A 426 21.40 2.24 24.06
C LEU A 426 20.82 1.90 25.43
N GLU A 427 20.41 2.89 26.22
CA GLU A 427 19.97 2.65 27.61
C GLU A 427 18.60 1.92 27.68
N ASP A 428 17.70 2.20 26.72
CA ASP A 428 16.30 1.70 26.72
C ASP A 428 16.02 0.55 25.73
N HIS A 429 16.97 0.19 24.86
CA HIS A 429 16.76 -0.72 23.73
C HIS A 429 17.72 -1.91 23.76
N LEU A 430 17.24 -3.08 23.33
CA LEU A 430 18.12 -4.20 23.02
C LEU A 430 18.62 -4.06 21.58
N ILE A 431 19.92 -4.23 21.36
CA ILE A 431 20.48 -4.40 20.01
C ILE A 431 20.71 -5.90 19.84
N TRP A 432 19.97 -6.50 18.91
CA TRP A 432 20.17 -7.89 18.53
C TRP A 432 21.45 -8.03 17.68
N ASN A 433 22.04 -9.22 17.73
CA ASN A 433 23.16 -9.67 16.92
C ASN A 433 24.56 -9.25 17.40
N LYS A 434 25.19 -8.18 16.85
CA LYS A 434 26.62 -7.91 17.10
C LYS A 434 26.91 -7.43 18.53
N SER A 435 25.94 -6.82 19.21
CA SER A 435 26.11 -6.30 20.58
C SER A 435 25.26 -6.96 21.67
N MET A 436 25.18 -8.29 21.66
CA MET A 436 25.11 -9.05 22.94
C MET A 436 26.28 -8.71 23.88
N THR A 437 27.33 -8.05 23.38
CA THR A 437 28.30 -7.30 24.18
C THR A 437 27.88 -5.85 24.42
N ASN A 438 26.95 -5.64 25.36
CA ASN A 438 26.94 -4.41 26.15
C ASN A 438 28.32 -4.29 26.84
N ARG A 439 29.23 -3.43 26.32
CA ARG A 439 30.66 -3.45 26.68
C ARG A 439 30.92 -3.03 28.14
N ARG A 440 30.81 -3.99 29.07
CA ARG A 440 31.34 -3.91 30.45
C ARG A 440 32.08 -5.17 30.86
N LYS A 441 33.32 -5.31 30.39
CA LYS A 441 34.42 -5.89 31.18
C LYS A 441 35.66 -5.01 31.02
N PRO A 442 36.06 -4.23 32.04
CA PRO A 442 37.41 -3.69 32.11
C PRO A 442 38.39 -4.86 32.12
N LYS A 443 39.48 -4.78 31.35
CA LYS A 443 40.57 -5.75 31.48
C LYS A 443 41.35 -5.41 32.75
N HIS A 444 41.10 -6.14 33.83
CA HIS A 444 42.12 -6.27 34.87
C HIS A 444 43.33 -7.01 34.29
N ALA A 445 44.52 -6.58 34.71
CA ALA A 445 45.78 -7.18 34.28
C ALA A 445 46.13 -8.43 35.11
N SER A 446 47.19 -9.12 34.68
CA SER A 446 47.81 -10.30 35.31
C SER A 446 46.98 -11.60 35.27
N GLU A 447 47.57 -12.80 35.18
CA GLU A 447 48.90 -13.19 34.67
C GLU A 447 48.91 -14.72 34.44
N ASN A 448 49.69 -15.21 33.46
CA ASN A 448 50.33 -16.54 33.39
C ASN A 448 49.43 -17.81 33.53
N THR A 449 49.74 -18.99 32.98
CA THR A 449 51.00 -19.60 32.51
C THR A 449 50.80 -20.48 31.26
N SER A 450 51.79 -20.52 30.36
CA SER A 450 52.26 -21.69 29.56
C SER A 450 51.27 -22.57 28.75
N SER A 451 51.59 -23.10 27.56
CA SER A 451 52.91 -23.45 27.01
C SER A 451 52.92 -23.59 25.46
N CYS A 452 54.03 -23.15 24.83
CA CYS A 452 54.79 -23.85 23.77
C CYS A 452 54.10 -24.31 22.46
N LEU A 453 54.57 -24.03 21.24
CA LEU A 453 55.72 -23.27 20.69
C LEU A 453 55.20 -22.39 19.51
N GLY A 454 55.85 -21.33 18.99
CA GLY A 454 57.24 -21.18 18.52
C GLY A 454 57.36 -21.80 17.11
N GLU A 455 57.88 -21.15 16.05
CA GLU A 455 58.74 -19.96 15.87
C GLU A 455 58.56 -19.42 14.40
N ASN A 456 59.01 -18.26 13.92
CA ASN A 456 59.65 -17.06 14.50
C ASN A 456 59.50 -15.83 13.56
N GLY A 457 59.34 -14.64 14.15
CA GLY A 457 60.02 -13.39 13.73
C GLY A 457 59.49 -12.60 12.51
N ILE A 458 59.66 -11.28 12.41
CA ILE A 458 60.42 -10.31 13.22
C ILE A 458 59.59 -9.01 13.44
N LYS A 459 59.85 -8.31 14.55
CA LYS A 459 59.19 -7.06 14.97
C LYS A 459 59.55 -5.84 14.11
N LEU A 460 58.71 -4.81 14.17
CA LEU A 460 59.15 -3.41 14.37
C LEU A 460 58.06 -2.61 15.12
N SER A 461 58.39 -1.41 15.60
CA SER A 461 57.75 -0.76 16.76
C SER A 461 56.88 0.46 16.45
N GLU A 462 55.85 0.70 17.27
CA GLU A 462 55.15 1.98 17.35
C GLU A 462 56.09 3.11 17.84
N SER A 463 56.06 4.26 17.17
CA SER A 463 56.48 5.55 17.74
C SER A 463 56.01 6.72 16.88
N SER A 464 55.85 7.89 17.51
CA SER A 464 55.57 9.21 16.90
C SER A 464 54.14 9.47 16.40
N LEU A 465 53.62 10.63 16.78
CA LEU A 465 52.37 11.24 16.33
C LEU A 465 52.64 12.18 15.14
N LEU A 466 51.57 12.52 14.41
CA LEU A 466 51.44 13.70 13.53
C LEU A 466 52.41 13.82 12.34
N GLU A 467 51.89 13.66 11.12
CA GLU A 467 51.76 14.78 10.18
C GLU A 467 50.82 14.45 9.01
N ASP A 468 50.41 15.46 8.25
CA ASP A 468 49.49 15.36 7.12
C ASP A 468 50.23 15.08 5.79
N SER A 469 49.45 14.65 4.78
CA SER A 469 49.75 14.64 3.34
C SER A 469 50.45 13.42 2.69
N LYS A 470 50.09 13.26 1.40
CA LYS A 470 50.57 12.36 0.33
C LYS A 470 49.90 11.00 0.19
N GLU A 471 49.29 10.84 -0.99
CA GLU A 471 48.73 9.63 -1.59
C GLU A 471 49.86 8.81 -2.28
N ASP A 472 49.48 7.94 -3.23
CA ASP A 472 50.32 7.03 -4.05
C ASP A 472 50.85 5.77 -3.33
N VAL A 473 50.70 4.52 -3.82
CA VAL A 473 50.23 4.01 -5.14
C VAL A 473 49.39 2.72 -5.00
N SER A 474 48.20 2.65 -5.60
CA SER A 474 47.83 1.60 -6.57
C SER A 474 46.45 1.89 -7.20
N THR A 475 46.45 2.30 -8.48
CA THR A 475 45.25 2.75 -9.19
C THR A 475 44.69 1.67 -10.13
N LYS A 476 43.39 1.38 -10.01
CA LYS A 476 42.43 1.57 -11.12
C LYS A 476 40.95 1.34 -10.78
N ASP A 477 40.63 0.48 -9.81
CA ASP A 477 39.22 0.18 -9.50
C ASP A 477 38.64 0.99 -8.33
N THR A 478 37.47 1.59 -8.57
CA THR A 478 36.57 2.20 -7.58
C THR A 478 37.14 3.31 -6.67
N GLN A 479 37.30 4.53 -7.21
CA GLN A 479 36.98 5.72 -6.42
C GLN A 479 35.46 5.72 -6.11
N ARG A 480 35.04 5.04 -5.03
CA ARG A 480 33.64 5.08 -4.56
C ARG A 480 33.27 6.52 -4.21
N CYS A 481 32.31 7.07 -4.93
CA CYS A 481 31.77 8.39 -4.63
C CYS A 481 31.08 8.39 -3.26
N LEU A 482 31.35 9.44 -2.47
CA LEU A 482 30.78 9.59 -1.13
C LEU A 482 29.25 9.68 -1.17
N LEU A 483 28.68 10.37 -2.16
CA LEU A 483 27.23 10.47 -2.34
C LEU A 483 26.57 9.10 -2.49
N ASP A 484 27.15 8.21 -3.29
CA ASP A 484 26.56 6.91 -3.60
C ASP A 484 26.62 5.97 -2.38
N THR A 485 27.63 6.16 -1.52
CA THR A 485 27.75 5.52 -0.20
C THR A 485 26.69 6.07 0.78
N VAL A 486 26.47 7.39 0.81
CA VAL A 486 25.43 8.03 1.64
C VAL A 486 24.02 7.65 1.18
N ILE A 487 23.79 7.49 -0.13
CA ILE A 487 22.54 6.92 -0.67
C ILE A 487 22.31 5.52 -0.11
N LYS A 488 23.32 4.62 -0.18
CA LYS A 488 23.18 3.24 0.31
C LYS A 488 22.93 3.18 1.83
N ASN A 489 23.73 3.91 2.62
CA ASN A 489 23.58 4.00 4.08
C ASN A 489 22.26 4.66 4.52
N SER A 490 21.60 5.43 3.64
CA SER A 490 20.27 6.00 3.91
C SER A 490 19.13 4.98 3.77
N LEU A 491 19.37 3.82 3.16
CA LEU A 491 18.33 2.88 2.71
C LEU A 491 18.48 1.48 3.31
N PHE A 492 19.72 1.00 3.42
CA PHE A 492 20.10 -0.35 3.84
C PHE A 492 20.94 -0.31 5.12
N SER A 493 21.16 -1.45 5.76
CA SER A 493 22.07 -1.53 6.90
C SER A 493 23.53 -1.26 6.50
N ASN A 494 24.31 -0.75 7.45
CA ASN A 494 25.69 -0.37 7.20
C ASN A 494 26.59 -1.62 7.15
N MET A 495 26.87 -2.09 5.94
CA MET A 495 27.79 -3.21 5.68
C MET A 495 29.25 -2.92 6.11
N ASP A 496 29.67 -1.65 6.06
CA ASP A 496 31.01 -1.22 6.48
C ASP A 496 31.07 -1.08 8.02
N ASP A 497 31.23 -2.20 8.72
CA ASP A 497 31.29 -2.26 10.18
C ASP A 497 32.52 -1.54 10.78
N GLU A 498 33.68 -1.64 10.14
CA GLU A 498 35.02 -1.31 10.68
C GLU A 498 35.19 0.13 11.19
N LYS A 499 34.31 1.06 10.78
CA LYS A 499 34.39 2.48 11.13
C LYS A 499 33.39 2.82 12.23
N ASP A 500 33.88 3.45 13.29
CA ASP A 500 33.13 4.07 14.41
C ASP A 500 32.09 5.14 13.99
N TYR A 501 31.95 5.43 12.69
CA TYR A 501 31.16 6.53 12.15
C TYR A 501 30.52 6.17 10.81
N ILE A 502 29.50 6.96 10.45
CA ILE A 502 28.87 6.98 9.13
C ILE A 502 28.92 8.40 8.55
N TYR A 503 28.80 8.48 7.23
CA TYR A 503 28.44 9.72 6.55
C TYR A 503 26.94 9.72 6.26
N VAL A 504 26.32 10.89 6.41
CA VAL A 504 24.90 11.16 6.13
C VAL A 504 24.79 12.48 5.38
N TYR A 505 23.61 12.80 4.86
CA TYR A 505 23.33 14.13 4.30
C TYR A 505 23.41 15.23 5.37
N ASP A 506 24.00 16.37 5.04
CA ASP A 506 23.73 17.61 5.77
C ASP A 506 22.34 18.12 5.37
N ARG A 507 21.35 17.75 6.17
CA ARG A 507 19.93 17.95 5.85
C ARG A 507 19.55 19.44 5.87
N ASP A 508 20.15 20.21 6.77
CA ASP A 508 19.86 21.63 6.96
C ASP A 508 20.44 22.45 5.79
N PHE A 509 21.70 22.20 5.42
CA PHE A 509 22.33 22.82 4.26
C PHE A 509 21.55 22.51 2.96
N ILE A 510 21.18 21.25 2.73
CA ILE A 510 20.42 20.86 1.54
C ILE A 510 19.02 21.48 1.55
N GLN A 511 18.37 21.59 2.70
CA GLN A 511 17.07 22.27 2.82
C GLN A 511 17.17 23.76 2.44
N GLU A 512 18.11 24.50 3.02
CA GLU A 512 18.33 25.93 2.70
C GLU A 512 18.73 26.13 1.22
N TYR A 513 19.63 25.28 0.69
CA TYR A 513 20.09 25.39 -0.68
C TYR A 513 18.99 25.10 -1.70
N SER A 514 18.06 24.19 -1.37
CA SER A 514 16.95 23.82 -2.25
C SER A 514 15.93 24.93 -2.52
N GLU A 515 15.93 26.00 -1.73
CA GLU A 515 15.12 27.20 -2.00
C GLU A 515 15.75 28.08 -3.09
N LYS A 516 17.07 28.00 -3.24
CA LYS A 516 17.88 28.77 -4.20
C LYS A 516 18.08 28.01 -5.52
N CYS A 517 18.21 26.69 -5.45
CA CYS A 517 18.26 25.81 -6.61
C CYS A 517 17.32 24.62 -6.43
N LYS A 518 16.35 24.44 -7.35
CA LYS A 518 15.42 23.29 -7.33
C LYS A 518 16.10 21.94 -7.58
N ASP A 519 17.35 21.93 -8.03
CA ASP A 519 18.12 20.74 -8.39
C ASP A 519 19.51 20.82 -7.72
N PRO A 520 19.61 20.59 -6.39
CA PRO A 520 20.80 20.96 -5.59
C PRO A 520 22.11 20.28 -5.99
N ILE A 521 22.06 19.08 -6.60
CA ILE A 521 23.23 18.30 -7.01
C ILE A 521 23.13 18.02 -8.52
N LYS A 522 24.18 18.35 -9.28
CA LYS A 522 24.23 18.10 -10.73
C LYS A 522 24.12 16.59 -11.02
N ASN A 523 23.34 16.23 -12.03
CA ASN A 523 23.11 14.84 -12.48
C ASN A 523 22.33 13.93 -11.49
N TYR A 524 21.70 14.46 -10.44
CA TYR A 524 20.78 13.69 -9.58
C TYR A 524 19.40 14.35 -9.51
N VAL A 525 18.33 13.57 -9.72
CA VAL A 525 16.95 14.00 -9.47
C VAL A 525 16.78 14.21 -7.97
N TYR A 526 16.46 15.44 -7.60
CA TYR A 526 16.14 15.82 -6.22
C TYR A 526 14.63 15.76 -5.98
N LEU A 527 14.23 15.09 -4.91
CA LEU A 527 12.84 14.90 -4.52
C LEU A 527 12.71 15.20 -3.02
N ASP A 528 11.85 16.16 -2.65
CA ASP A 528 11.87 16.78 -1.32
C ASP A 528 10.59 16.60 -0.47
N ALA A 529 9.67 15.77 -0.97
CA ALA A 529 8.34 15.57 -0.41
C ALA A 529 7.97 14.09 -0.36
N MET A 530 7.17 13.71 0.64
CA MET A 530 6.58 12.36 0.75
C MET A 530 5.78 11.97 -0.50
N PHE A 531 5.19 12.96 -1.19
CA PHE A 531 4.51 12.82 -2.47
C PHE A 531 5.31 11.98 -3.48
N PHE A 532 6.58 12.30 -3.73
CA PHE A 532 7.33 11.65 -4.81
C PHE A 532 7.59 10.15 -4.60
N GLY A 533 7.34 9.61 -3.41
CA GLY A 533 7.37 8.18 -3.14
C GLY A 533 5.99 7.58 -2.89
N MET A 534 5.17 8.19 -2.04
CA MET A 534 3.85 7.63 -1.71
C MET A 534 2.76 7.93 -2.75
N SER A 535 3.02 8.76 -3.77
CA SER A 535 2.17 8.85 -4.97
C SER A 535 2.54 7.83 -6.06
N MET A 536 3.38 6.84 -5.73
CA MET A 536 3.87 5.86 -6.69
C MET A 536 3.06 4.58 -6.63
N CYS A 537 2.35 4.26 -7.71
CA CYS A 537 1.52 3.07 -7.78
C CYS A 537 2.34 1.78 -7.74
N CYS A 538 1.79 0.76 -7.10
CA CYS A 538 2.32 -0.58 -7.08
C CYS A 538 1.25 -1.65 -7.24
N GLN A 539 1.72 -2.90 -7.19
CA GLN A 539 0.86 -4.07 -7.09
C GLN A 539 1.21 -4.83 -5.82
N GLN A 540 0.20 -5.20 -5.06
CA GLN A 540 0.35 -5.91 -3.78
C GLN A 540 -0.50 -7.18 -3.79
N VAL A 541 -0.05 -8.23 -3.10
CA VAL A 541 -0.78 -9.51 -3.02
C VAL A 541 -0.87 -9.95 -1.57
N THR A 542 -2.08 -10.04 -1.01
CA THR A 542 -2.30 -10.61 0.33
C THR A 542 -2.85 -12.02 0.21
N MET A 543 -2.25 -12.98 0.92
CA MET A 543 -2.68 -14.39 1.02
C MET A 543 -2.87 -14.75 2.49
N SER A 544 -3.92 -15.51 2.85
CA SER A 544 -4.00 -16.18 4.17
C SER A 544 -3.29 -17.55 4.14
N PHE A 545 -3.07 -18.14 5.30
CA PHE A 545 -2.47 -19.48 5.47
C PHE A 545 -3.14 -20.24 6.63
N PRO A 546 -3.13 -21.59 6.63
CA PRO A 546 -3.82 -22.39 7.65
C PRO A 546 -3.37 -22.10 9.08
N THR A 547 -2.06 -22.01 9.31
CA THR A 547 -1.49 -21.80 10.64
C THR A 547 -0.59 -20.56 10.70
N ILE A 548 -0.28 -20.13 11.91
CA ILE A 548 0.71 -19.07 12.16
C ILE A 548 2.11 -19.45 11.65
N ASP A 549 2.51 -20.73 11.78
CA ASP A 549 3.84 -21.17 11.37
C ASP A 549 3.97 -21.28 9.84
N ASP A 550 2.91 -21.67 9.13
CA ASP A 550 2.87 -21.60 7.66
C ASP A 550 2.98 -20.15 7.17
N ALA A 551 2.25 -19.21 7.79
CA ALA A 551 2.33 -17.79 7.47
C ALA A 551 3.73 -17.20 7.74
N LYS A 552 4.37 -17.56 8.86
CA LYS A 552 5.75 -17.14 9.18
C LYS A 552 6.77 -17.74 8.21
N TYR A 553 6.62 -19.02 7.86
CA TYR A 553 7.46 -19.71 6.88
C TYR A 553 7.36 -19.08 5.48
N LEU A 554 6.15 -18.76 5.01
CA LEU A 554 5.97 -18.11 3.71
C LEU A 554 6.37 -16.63 3.70
N TYR A 555 6.17 -15.89 4.79
CA TYR A 555 6.75 -14.55 4.95
C TYR A 555 8.28 -14.59 4.77
N ASP A 556 8.94 -15.60 5.36
CA ASP A 556 10.38 -15.77 5.23
C ASP A 556 10.81 -16.15 3.81
N GLN A 557 10.22 -17.20 3.20
CA GLN A 557 10.64 -17.63 1.85
C GLN A 557 10.35 -16.57 0.79
N LEU A 558 9.20 -15.91 0.86
CA LEU A 558 8.84 -14.84 -0.07
C LEU A 558 9.74 -13.61 0.07
N ALA A 559 10.39 -13.39 1.22
CA ALA A 559 11.33 -12.29 1.35
C ALA A 559 12.53 -12.41 0.41
N ILE A 560 13.04 -13.63 0.15
CA ILE A 560 14.11 -13.89 -0.84
C ILE A 560 13.61 -13.71 -2.29
N ILE A 561 12.34 -14.03 -2.55
CA ILE A 561 11.68 -13.84 -3.86
C ILE A 561 11.41 -12.34 -4.15
N ALA A 562 11.17 -11.54 -3.12
CA ALA A 562 10.79 -10.13 -3.22
C ALA A 562 11.72 -9.24 -4.10
N PRO A 563 13.07 -9.25 -3.97
CA PRO A 563 13.95 -8.49 -4.87
C PRO A 563 14.00 -9.03 -6.30
N LEU A 564 13.80 -10.34 -6.50
CA LEU A 564 13.77 -10.95 -7.84
C LEU A 564 12.53 -10.47 -8.60
N PHE A 565 11.38 -10.41 -7.93
CA PHE A 565 10.16 -9.84 -8.50
C PHE A 565 10.26 -8.33 -8.71
N LEU A 566 10.96 -7.58 -7.86
CA LEU A 566 11.21 -6.15 -8.07
C LEU A 566 11.99 -5.89 -9.37
N ALA A 567 13.01 -6.69 -9.67
CA ALA A 567 13.75 -6.62 -10.93
C ALA A 567 12.95 -7.13 -12.14
N LEU A 568 12.17 -8.20 -11.97
CA LEU A 568 11.30 -8.76 -13.03
C LEU A 568 10.19 -7.78 -13.48
N THR A 569 9.61 -7.06 -12.52
CA THR A 569 8.47 -6.15 -12.74
C THR A 569 8.88 -4.71 -13.02
N ALA A 570 10.18 -4.41 -13.05
CA ALA A 570 10.71 -3.05 -13.14
C ALA A 570 10.00 -2.18 -14.20
N CYS A 571 9.34 -1.11 -13.76
CA CYS A 571 8.44 -0.27 -14.57
C CYS A 571 8.64 1.24 -14.33
N THR A 572 9.68 1.63 -13.57
CA THR A 572 9.94 3.01 -13.12
C THR A 572 11.28 3.56 -13.66
N PRO A 573 11.42 3.87 -14.96
CA PRO A 573 12.69 4.32 -15.56
C PRO A 573 12.93 5.83 -15.46
N TYR A 574 11.98 6.58 -14.89
CA TYR A 574 12.02 8.02 -14.74
C TYR A 574 11.49 8.47 -13.37
N LEU A 575 11.97 9.64 -12.92
CA LEU A 575 11.59 10.29 -11.68
C LEU A 575 11.61 11.81 -11.85
N GLY A 576 10.61 12.52 -11.32
CA GLY A 576 10.62 14.00 -11.28
C GLY A 576 10.73 14.69 -12.64
N GLY A 577 10.32 14.03 -13.74
CA GLY A 577 10.51 14.54 -15.10
C GLY A 577 11.85 14.23 -15.76
N PHE A 578 12.67 13.32 -15.21
CA PHE A 578 13.93 12.88 -15.79
C PHE A 578 14.03 11.36 -15.89
N LEU A 579 14.63 10.84 -16.96
CA LEU A 579 15.09 9.44 -17.01
C LEU A 579 16.18 9.21 -15.95
N THR A 580 16.16 8.04 -15.30
CA THR A 580 17.11 7.68 -14.22
C THR A 580 17.96 6.45 -14.56
N GLN A 581 19.08 6.26 -13.84
CA GLN A 581 19.90 5.03 -13.91
C GLN A 581 19.34 3.86 -13.09
N THR A 582 18.17 4.05 -12.48
CA THR A 582 17.37 2.99 -11.83
C THR A 582 16.06 2.79 -12.59
N ASP A 583 15.54 1.56 -12.52
CA ASP A 583 14.31 1.10 -13.20
C ASP A 583 13.14 0.78 -12.25
N THR A 584 13.30 0.92 -10.93
CA THR A 584 12.26 0.59 -9.93
C THR A 584 12.04 1.70 -8.91
N ARG A 585 10.81 1.78 -8.39
CA ARG A 585 10.35 2.84 -7.46
C ARG A 585 10.96 2.77 -6.05
N TRP A 586 11.44 1.58 -5.65
CA TRP A 586 11.63 1.19 -4.24
C TRP A 586 12.48 2.17 -3.40
N ARG A 587 13.59 2.66 -3.96
CA ARG A 587 14.47 3.66 -3.30
C ARG A 587 13.72 4.94 -2.92
N VAL A 588 12.87 5.42 -3.83
CA VAL A 588 12.19 6.71 -3.65
C VAL A 588 11.15 6.61 -2.55
N ILE A 589 10.34 5.54 -2.55
CA ILE A 589 9.35 5.31 -1.49
C ILE A 589 10.05 5.15 -0.13
N SER A 590 11.15 4.39 -0.09
CA SER A 590 11.99 4.22 1.10
C SER A 590 12.51 5.54 1.68
N ASN A 591 13.01 6.45 0.84
CA ASN A 591 13.38 7.80 1.29
C ASN A 591 12.16 8.67 1.68
N SER A 592 11.03 8.53 0.98
CA SER A 592 9.89 9.44 1.07
C SER A 592 9.22 9.49 2.45
N VAL A 593 9.35 8.41 3.22
CA VAL A 593 8.81 8.26 4.59
C VAL A 593 9.87 7.98 5.64
N ASP A 594 11.15 8.26 5.36
CA ASP A 594 12.21 8.13 6.36
C ASP A 594 12.07 9.17 7.48
N CYS A 595 11.41 8.79 8.57
CA CYS A 595 11.17 9.66 9.71
C CYS A 595 12.34 9.75 10.70
N ARG A 596 13.50 9.12 10.43
CA ARG A 596 14.62 9.08 11.39
C ARG A 596 15.18 10.48 11.66
N THR A 597 15.36 10.82 12.92
CA THR A 597 16.20 11.96 13.35
C THR A 597 17.66 11.73 12.93
N GLU A 598 18.51 12.75 13.01
CA GLU A 598 19.95 12.53 12.79
C GLU A 598 20.56 11.56 13.81
N GLU A 599 20.09 11.61 15.06
CA GLU A 599 20.57 10.72 16.13
C GLU A 599 20.23 9.25 15.84
N GLU A 600 19.01 8.99 15.36
CA GLU A 600 18.58 7.64 14.98
C GLU A 600 19.38 7.05 13.82
N LEU A 601 19.99 7.85 12.94
CA LEU A 601 20.87 7.33 11.89
C LEU A 601 22.09 6.61 12.48
N ALA A 602 22.51 6.94 13.71
CA ALA A 602 23.66 6.35 14.38
C ALA A 602 23.44 4.91 14.87
N TYR A 603 22.20 4.41 14.91
CA TYR A 603 21.86 3.07 15.43
C TYR A 603 20.68 2.38 14.73
N ILE A 604 19.70 3.11 14.19
CA ILE A 604 18.58 2.54 13.42
C ILE A 604 18.96 2.47 11.93
N CYS A 605 19.60 1.35 11.60
CA CYS A 605 20.11 0.98 10.29
C CYS A 605 19.14 1.28 9.12
N LYS A 606 17.88 0.85 9.20
CA LYS A 606 16.89 1.00 8.11
C LYS A 606 15.86 2.12 8.35
N PRO A 607 15.39 2.83 7.30
CA PRO A 607 14.15 3.62 7.36
C PRO A 607 12.93 2.71 7.64
N ARG A 608 11.76 3.31 7.92
CA ARG A 608 10.51 2.55 8.20
C ARG A 608 9.85 1.92 6.97
N TYR A 609 10.33 2.24 5.76
CA TYR A 609 9.98 1.56 4.51
C TYR A 609 11.27 0.95 3.97
N SER A 610 11.43 -0.36 4.02
CA SER A 610 12.72 -1.05 3.77
C SER A 610 12.51 -2.54 3.45
N GLY A 611 13.59 -3.30 3.16
CA GLY A 611 13.49 -4.77 3.23
C GLY A 611 13.05 -5.26 4.62
N ILE A 612 12.68 -6.54 4.75
CA ILE A 612 12.51 -7.15 6.09
C ILE A 612 13.80 -6.99 6.92
N SER A 613 13.70 -7.07 8.25
CA SER A 613 14.87 -6.97 9.15
C SER A 613 15.20 -8.26 9.89
N LEU A 614 14.23 -9.17 10.02
CA LEU A 614 14.37 -10.48 10.65
C LEU A 614 13.51 -11.50 9.91
N TYR A 615 14.07 -12.69 9.72
CA TYR A 615 13.32 -13.92 9.49
C TYR A 615 12.72 -14.45 10.80
N ILE A 616 11.54 -15.09 10.73
CA ILE A 616 10.65 -15.32 11.90
C ILE A 616 10.10 -16.75 12.06
N SER A 617 10.38 -17.66 11.13
CA SER A 617 9.80 -19.02 11.11
C SER A 617 10.38 -19.96 12.18
N ASN A 618 9.51 -20.78 12.78
CA ASN A 618 9.92 -21.88 13.68
C ASN A 618 10.53 -23.09 12.94
N GLU A 619 10.47 -23.10 11.61
CA GLU A 619 10.89 -24.22 10.76
C GLU A 619 12.38 -24.56 10.92
N LEU A 620 12.70 -25.85 10.75
CA LEU A 620 14.03 -26.42 10.99
C LEU A 620 15.20 -25.66 10.30
N PRO A 621 15.11 -25.21 9.03
CA PRO A 621 16.26 -24.67 8.31
C PRO A 621 16.77 -23.36 8.94
N LEU A 622 15.83 -22.48 9.30
CA LEU A 622 16.11 -21.23 10.01
C LEU A 622 16.51 -21.50 11.45
N LYS A 623 15.78 -22.37 12.15
CA LYS A 623 16.01 -22.67 13.57
C LYS A 623 17.42 -23.22 13.85
N GLN A 624 17.98 -24.01 12.94
CA GLN A 624 19.37 -24.49 13.03
C GLN A 624 20.43 -23.38 12.83
N ASN A 625 20.11 -22.31 12.08
CA ASN A 625 21.07 -21.34 11.55
C ASN A 625 20.66 -19.88 11.83
N TYR A 626 19.87 -19.62 12.88
CA TYR A 626 19.15 -18.34 13.06
C TYR A 626 20.07 -17.11 13.01
N HIS A 627 21.21 -17.18 13.70
CA HIS A 627 22.23 -16.11 13.74
C HIS A 627 23.06 -15.97 12.44
N PHE A 628 23.04 -16.98 11.57
CA PHE A 628 23.73 -16.93 10.28
C PHE A 628 22.86 -16.30 9.19
N TYR A 629 21.54 -16.52 9.22
CA TYR A 629 20.61 -15.86 8.29
C TYR A 629 20.20 -14.46 8.75
N ASN A 630 19.93 -14.27 10.05
CA ASN A 630 19.76 -12.95 10.62
C ASN A 630 21.14 -12.44 11.06
N ASP A 631 21.90 -11.82 10.15
CA ASP A 631 23.31 -11.41 10.31
C ASP A 631 23.53 -9.87 10.43
N ILE A 632 22.44 -9.09 10.32
CA ILE A 632 22.45 -7.63 10.56
C ILE A 632 22.13 -7.28 12.02
N ASP A 633 22.49 -6.06 12.44
CA ASP A 633 22.03 -5.50 13.72
C ASP A 633 20.59 -5.00 13.62
N VAL A 634 19.77 -5.37 14.59
CA VAL A 634 18.36 -4.95 14.69
C VAL A 634 18.09 -4.42 16.10
N VAL A 635 17.61 -3.18 16.18
CA VAL A 635 17.20 -2.56 17.43
C VAL A 635 15.80 -3.07 17.80
N LEU A 636 15.57 -3.40 19.08
CA LEU A 636 14.32 -3.91 19.63
C LEU A 636 13.88 -3.02 20.82
N ASP A 637 12.58 -2.73 20.93
CA ASP A 637 12.02 -2.18 22.17
C ASP A 637 12.07 -3.25 23.27
N LYS A 638 12.82 -2.96 24.35
CA LYS A 638 13.04 -3.92 25.44
C LYS A 638 11.75 -4.29 26.16
N ASN A 639 10.87 -3.32 26.41
CA ASN A 639 9.65 -3.54 27.21
C ASN A 639 8.64 -4.37 26.43
N VAL A 640 8.56 -4.15 25.12
CA VAL A 640 7.76 -4.95 24.18
C VAL A 640 8.30 -6.37 24.08
N TYR A 641 9.61 -6.55 23.89
CA TYR A 641 10.23 -7.88 23.84
C TYR A 641 10.02 -8.67 25.15
N ASP A 642 10.32 -8.08 26.31
CA ASP A 642 10.15 -8.75 27.61
C ASP A 642 8.69 -9.16 27.86
N LYS A 643 7.73 -8.31 27.43
CA LYS A 643 6.29 -8.63 27.48
C LYS A 643 5.94 -9.81 26.58
N LEU A 644 6.39 -9.82 25.33
CA LEU A 644 6.13 -10.91 24.38
C LEU A 644 6.66 -12.26 24.90
N ILE A 645 7.88 -12.27 25.46
CA ILE A 645 8.47 -13.47 26.08
C ILE A 645 7.69 -13.92 27.33
N LYS A 646 7.28 -12.99 28.21
CA LYS A 646 6.43 -13.33 29.38
C LYS A 646 5.12 -14.02 28.97
N GLU A 647 4.52 -13.57 27.87
CA GLU A 647 3.23 -14.05 27.38
C GLU A 647 3.34 -15.31 26.50
N ASN A 648 4.53 -15.92 26.41
CA ASN A 648 4.85 -17.12 25.64
C ASN A 648 4.66 -16.97 24.12
N VAL A 649 4.94 -15.78 23.58
CA VAL A 649 5.17 -15.60 22.13
C VAL A 649 6.53 -16.20 21.77
N ASP A 650 6.64 -16.88 20.63
CA ASP A 650 7.92 -17.45 20.18
C ASP A 650 9.00 -16.37 19.98
N ASP A 651 10.25 -16.73 20.28
CA ASP A 651 11.36 -15.76 20.34
C ASP A 651 11.59 -15.01 19.02
N PHE A 652 11.40 -15.67 17.88
CA PHE A 652 11.69 -15.09 16.57
C PHE A 652 10.60 -14.07 16.18
N LEU A 653 9.33 -14.41 16.40
CA LEU A 653 8.22 -13.46 16.28
C LEU A 653 8.30 -12.34 17.33
N ALA A 654 8.72 -12.64 18.55
CA ALA A 654 8.89 -11.66 19.62
C ALA A 654 9.93 -10.58 19.26
N ARG A 655 11.07 -10.99 18.68
CA ARG A 655 12.07 -10.05 18.13
C ARG A 655 11.50 -9.22 16.97
N HIS A 656 10.77 -9.86 16.04
CA HIS A 656 10.16 -9.15 14.92
C HIS A 656 9.22 -8.03 15.40
N ILE A 657 8.22 -8.34 16.23
CA ILE A 657 7.26 -7.36 16.74
C ILE A 657 7.95 -6.27 17.57
N ALA A 658 8.93 -6.62 18.42
CA ALA A 658 9.71 -5.65 19.19
C ALA A 658 10.53 -4.69 18.29
N SER A 659 10.95 -5.11 17.10
CA SER A 659 11.65 -4.25 16.13
C SER A 659 10.72 -3.21 15.48
N LEU A 660 9.44 -3.54 15.25
CA LEU A 660 8.44 -2.61 14.71
C LEU A 660 8.13 -1.48 15.71
N PHE A 661 8.11 -1.82 17.00
CA PHE A 661 7.73 -0.93 18.10
C PHE A 661 8.82 0.09 18.50
N VAL A 662 10.06 -0.07 18.02
CA VAL A 662 11.11 0.96 18.12
C VAL A 662 10.69 2.27 17.44
N ARG A 663 9.85 2.19 16.41
CA ARG A 663 9.30 3.38 15.76
C ARG A 663 8.30 4.08 16.68
N ASP A 664 8.22 5.41 16.61
CA ASP A 664 7.07 6.12 17.18
C ASP A 664 5.82 5.93 16.28
N PRO A 665 4.61 5.90 16.86
CA PRO A 665 3.37 6.06 16.10
C PRO A 665 3.33 7.47 15.49
N ILE A 666 2.81 7.60 14.26
CA ILE A 666 2.86 8.87 13.51
C ILE A 666 1.48 9.50 13.29
N VAL A 667 0.45 8.67 13.13
CA VAL A 667 -0.95 9.09 13.08
C VAL A 667 -1.64 8.45 14.28
N VAL A 668 -2.22 9.28 15.14
CA VAL A 668 -3.02 8.89 16.31
C VAL A 668 -4.22 9.84 16.32
N PHE A 669 -5.40 9.36 16.73
CA PHE A 669 -6.63 10.15 16.70
C PHE A 669 -7.07 10.55 18.11
N GLN A 670 -7.65 11.74 18.25
CA GLN A 670 -8.30 12.18 19.48
C GLN A 670 -9.45 11.20 19.84
N GLY A 671 -9.63 10.95 21.14
CA GLY A 671 -10.64 10.01 21.64
C GLY A 671 -10.34 8.53 21.34
N SER A 672 -9.21 8.19 20.71
CA SER A 672 -8.79 6.79 20.54
C SER A 672 -8.00 6.26 21.76
N TYR A 673 -7.86 7.03 22.82
CA TYR A 673 -7.12 6.67 24.05
C TYR A 673 -7.71 7.44 25.23
N ASN A 674 -7.46 6.98 26.46
CA ASN A 674 -7.89 7.70 27.66
C ASN A 674 -6.77 8.58 28.24
N GLU A 675 -7.10 9.81 28.66
CA GLU A 675 -6.16 10.71 29.34
C GLU A 675 -5.97 10.33 30.82
N ASN A 676 -6.96 9.70 31.45
CA ASN A 676 -6.86 9.18 32.82
C ASN A 676 -5.78 8.11 32.93
N ASP A 677 -5.64 7.24 31.92
CA ASP A 677 -4.64 6.16 31.87
C ASP A 677 -3.20 6.69 31.92
N ILE A 678 -2.94 7.86 31.33
CA ILE A 678 -1.63 8.52 31.40
C ILE A 678 -1.32 8.84 32.88
N GLN A 679 -2.30 9.40 33.59
CA GLN A 679 -2.17 9.75 35.01
C GLN A 679 -2.06 8.50 35.89
N SER A 680 -2.82 7.43 35.59
CA SER A 680 -2.75 6.13 36.27
C SER A 680 -1.38 5.46 36.09
N ILE A 681 -0.80 5.48 34.89
CA ILE A 681 0.57 5.01 34.63
C ILE A 681 1.58 5.84 35.42
N GLU A 682 1.53 7.17 35.37
CA GLU A 682 2.48 8.02 36.11
C GLU A 682 2.31 7.91 37.63
N LYS A 683 1.09 7.67 38.13
CA LYS A 683 0.84 7.32 39.54
C LYS A 683 1.55 6.00 39.89
N ARG A 684 1.39 4.95 39.08
CA ARG A 684 2.01 3.63 39.34
C ARG A 684 3.54 3.66 39.25
N ILE A 685 4.13 4.47 38.36
CA ILE A 685 5.58 4.74 38.32
C ILE A 685 6.07 5.41 39.61
N ARG A 686 5.29 6.35 40.18
CA ARG A 686 5.60 7.00 41.46
C ARG A 686 5.46 6.04 42.64
N GLU A 687 4.43 5.21 42.66
CA GLU A 687 4.23 4.17 43.68
C GLU A 687 5.40 3.17 43.70
N LEU A 688 5.82 2.66 42.53
CA LEU A 688 7.03 1.82 42.37
C LEU A 688 8.33 2.51 42.83
N THR A 689 8.38 3.85 42.80
CA THR A 689 9.51 4.62 43.33
C THR A 689 9.48 4.70 44.88
N SER A 690 8.29 4.67 45.47
CA SER A 690 8.07 4.74 46.92
C SER A 690 8.20 3.38 47.66
N SER A 691 8.13 2.26 46.94
CA SER A 691 8.38 0.93 47.49
C SER A 691 9.86 0.57 47.44
N LEU A 692 10.56 0.87 46.34
CA LEU A 692 12.01 0.66 46.18
C LEU A 692 12.88 1.55 47.10
N SER A 693 12.28 2.49 47.82
CA SER A 693 12.92 3.30 48.87
C SER A 693 12.61 2.76 50.29
N LYS A 694 12.14 1.51 50.40
CA LYS A 694 11.79 0.82 51.66
C LYS A 694 12.23 -0.65 51.70
N GLU A 695 13.47 -0.95 51.28
CA GLU A 695 14.15 -2.12 51.87
C GLU A 695 14.63 -1.72 53.28
N PRO A 696 14.33 -2.50 54.33
CA PRO A 696 14.91 -2.29 55.66
C PRO A 696 16.35 -2.80 55.69
N ASP A 697 17.23 -2.13 56.44
CA ASP A 697 18.58 -2.61 56.71
C ASP A 697 18.52 -4.02 57.31
N ARG A 698 19.05 -5.01 56.58
CA ARG A 698 19.25 -6.35 57.12
C ARG A 698 20.54 -6.35 57.93
N GLU A 699 20.38 -6.36 59.24
CA GLU A 699 21.48 -6.62 60.18
C GLU A 699 22.15 -7.94 59.81
N TYR A 700 23.42 -7.87 59.37
CA TYR A 700 24.25 -9.06 59.19
C TYR A 700 24.80 -9.48 60.55
N GLU A 701 24.22 -10.55 61.13
CA GLU A 701 24.87 -11.25 62.24
C GLU A 701 26.25 -11.74 61.81
N HIS A 702 27.26 -11.47 62.63
CA HIS A 702 28.66 -11.59 62.25
C HIS A 702 29.39 -12.57 63.17
N ASP A 703 29.62 -13.79 62.70
CA ASP A 703 30.47 -14.79 63.35
C ASP A 703 31.38 -15.47 62.30
N GLY A 704 32.71 -15.49 62.44
CA GLY A 704 33.52 -14.89 63.49
C GLY A 704 34.98 -14.71 63.08
N GLY A 705 35.74 -13.88 63.79
CA GLY A 705 37.15 -13.60 63.51
C GLY A 705 37.80 -12.72 64.58
N CYS A 706 38.92 -13.18 65.15
CA CYS A 706 39.50 -12.65 66.38
C CYS A 706 41.00 -13.05 66.47
N PRO A 707 41.96 -12.23 66.97
CA PRO A 707 41.88 -10.82 67.43
C PRO A 707 43.02 -9.89 66.89
N THR A 708 43.09 -8.69 67.49
CA THR A 708 44.27 -7.82 67.77
C THR A 708 44.65 -6.61 66.87
N THR A 709 44.65 -5.44 67.52
CA THR A 709 45.47 -4.20 67.32
C THR A 709 45.43 -3.45 65.96
N GLY A 710 45.19 -2.12 65.91
CA GLY A 710 44.69 -1.20 66.95
C GLY A 710 44.89 0.32 66.69
N SER A 711 44.05 1.13 67.36
CA SER A 711 44.28 2.52 67.85
C SER A 711 44.24 3.76 66.91
N HIS A 712 43.73 4.88 67.47
CA HIS A 712 43.87 6.32 67.09
C HIS A 712 43.13 6.84 65.82
N THR A 713 42.11 7.73 65.91
CA THR A 713 42.05 9.24 66.05
C THR A 713 42.63 9.98 64.81
N GLU A 714 42.06 11.05 64.20
CA GLU A 714 41.00 12.07 64.45
C GLU A 714 39.98 12.12 63.26
N GLN A 715 38.77 12.73 63.24
CA GLN A 715 38.20 14.06 63.58
C GLN A 715 38.50 15.21 62.57
N ASP A 716 37.44 15.98 62.22
CA ASP A 716 37.38 17.14 61.29
C ASP A 716 37.75 16.87 59.80
N ARG A 717 37.07 17.44 58.78
CA ARG A 717 36.20 18.63 58.72
C ARG A 717 35.21 18.60 57.55
N SER A 718 34.24 19.52 57.57
CA SER A 718 33.28 19.77 56.48
C SER A 718 33.86 20.64 55.36
N ASP A 719 33.45 20.40 54.12
CA ASP A 719 33.35 21.47 53.11
C ASP A 719 32.14 21.24 52.18
N GLN A 720 31.50 22.33 51.74
CA GLN A 720 30.30 22.30 50.89
C GLN A 720 30.63 22.73 49.47
N HIS A 721 30.51 21.81 48.51
CA HIS A 721 30.41 22.17 47.08
C HIS A 721 29.31 21.38 46.40
N ALA A 722 28.28 22.08 45.93
CA ALA A 722 27.19 21.51 45.17
C ALA A 722 27.32 21.89 43.68
N SER A 723 27.37 20.91 42.77
CA SER A 723 26.70 20.93 41.45
C SER A 723 27.08 19.72 40.56
N SER A 724 26.24 19.48 39.54
CA SER A 724 26.54 18.77 38.27
C SER A 724 26.93 17.28 38.30
N VAL A 725 26.07 16.41 38.84
CA VAL A 725 25.92 15.00 38.42
C VAL A 725 24.40 14.64 38.39
N ASP A 726 24.05 13.51 37.77
CA ASP A 726 22.72 12.83 37.82
C ASP A 726 21.54 13.36 36.98
N SER A 727 21.78 13.61 35.69
CA SER A 727 20.74 13.48 34.65
C SER A 727 20.40 12.01 34.34
N ASN A 728 21.40 11.18 34.02
CA ASN A 728 21.18 9.81 33.50
C ASN A 728 20.59 8.84 34.54
N SER A 729 20.90 9.03 35.83
CA SER A 729 20.37 8.22 36.94
C SER A 729 18.83 8.15 36.91
N ASN A 730 18.16 9.27 36.64
CA ASN A 730 16.70 9.33 36.58
C ASN A 730 16.10 8.63 35.34
N THR A 731 16.77 8.67 34.18
CA THR A 731 16.27 8.06 32.94
C THR A 731 16.24 6.54 33.04
N VAL A 732 17.37 5.91 33.38
CA VAL A 732 17.49 4.45 33.55
C VAL A 732 16.52 3.94 34.62
N ASN A 733 16.34 4.71 35.70
CA ASN A 733 15.40 4.40 36.77
C ASN A 733 13.92 4.54 36.34
N ARG A 734 13.58 5.41 35.36
CA ARG A 734 12.23 5.47 34.75
C ARG A 734 12.00 4.33 33.77
N ALA A 735 13.00 3.95 32.97
CA ALA A 735 12.91 2.86 31.99
C ALA A 735 12.59 1.51 32.67
N ASN A 736 13.35 1.15 33.71
CA ASN A 736 13.12 -0.06 34.49
C ASN A 736 11.71 -0.09 35.13
N LYS A 737 11.18 1.05 35.59
CA LYS A 737 9.81 1.14 36.14
C LYS A 737 8.72 0.98 35.09
N MET A 738 8.95 1.45 33.85
CA MET A 738 8.01 1.22 32.76
C MET A 738 7.96 -0.27 32.39
N ASN A 739 9.10 -0.95 32.42
CA ASN A 739 9.20 -2.40 32.22
C ASN A 739 8.32 -3.17 33.23
N CYS A 740 8.33 -2.80 34.51
CA CYS A 740 7.45 -3.37 35.54
C CYS A 740 5.95 -3.19 35.24
N ILE A 741 5.54 -2.18 34.48
CA ILE A 741 4.15 -1.96 34.07
C ILE A 741 3.78 -2.86 32.88
N TYR A 742 4.67 -2.98 31.89
CA TYR A 742 4.50 -3.94 30.79
C TYR A 742 4.39 -5.37 31.32
N LEU A 743 5.25 -5.73 32.28
CA LEU A 743 5.26 -7.05 32.95
C LEU A 743 4.15 -7.23 34.01
N SER A 744 3.19 -6.32 34.15
CA SER A 744 1.99 -6.55 34.97
C SER A 744 1.15 -7.72 34.42
N ASP A 745 0.43 -8.40 35.31
CA ASP A 745 -0.60 -9.39 34.99
C ASP A 745 -2.02 -8.79 35.00
N ASN A 746 -2.19 -7.64 35.65
CA ASN A 746 -3.47 -6.95 35.80
C ASN A 746 -3.37 -5.54 35.22
N PHE A 747 -4.30 -5.20 34.33
CA PHE A 747 -4.38 -3.94 33.60
C PHE A 747 -5.65 -3.13 33.90
N ASN A 748 -6.44 -3.54 34.89
CA ASN A 748 -7.71 -2.92 35.31
C ASN A 748 -7.53 -1.53 35.99
N PHE A 749 -6.33 -0.93 35.86
CA PHE A 749 -6.01 0.45 36.18
C PHE A 749 -6.05 1.37 34.93
N LEU A 750 -6.22 0.75 33.75
CA LEU A 750 -6.56 1.37 32.48
C LEU A 750 -8.09 1.36 32.36
N GLU A 751 -8.67 2.48 31.96
CA GLU A 751 -10.12 2.67 31.87
C GLU A 751 -10.71 1.80 30.75
N ASP A 752 -11.74 1.01 31.10
CA ASP A 752 -12.44 0.06 30.21
C ASP A 752 -11.49 -0.85 29.40
N TYR A 753 -10.44 -1.35 30.04
CA TYR A 753 -9.37 -2.16 29.41
C TYR A 753 -9.89 -3.26 28.46
N GLU A 754 -10.87 -4.04 28.89
CA GLU A 754 -11.41 -5.14 28.06
C GLU A 754 -12.31 -4.60 26.93
N GLU A 755 -13.21 -3.67 27.24
CA GLU A 755 -14.23 -3.15 26.31
C GLU A 755 -13.69 -2.12 25.28
N LYS A 756 -12.61 -1.40 25.57
CA LYS A 756 -12.03 -0.35 24.71
C LYS A 756 -10.61 -0.64 24.23
N VAL A 757 -9.76 -1.24 25.06
CA VAL A 757 -8.35 -1.51 24.66
C VAL A 757 -8.25 -2.83 23.91
N LEU A 758 -8.80 -3.92 24.45
CA LEU A 758 -8.68 -5.26 23.84
C LEU A 758 -9.66 -5.54 22.70
N SER A 759 -10.82 -4.88 22.68
CA SER A 759 -11.82 -4.96 21.59
C SER A 759 -11.38 -4.37 20.24
N SER A 760 -10.18 -3.78 20.18
CA SER A 760 -9.68 -3.01 19.04
C SER A 760 -8.30 -3.49 18.60
N HIS A 761 -7.96 -3.30 17.33
CA HIS A 761 -6.61 -3.52 16.77
C HIS A 761 -5.89 -2.19 16.42
N GLN A 762 -6.53 -1.05 16.69
CA GLN A 762 -6.11 0.26 16.16
C GLN A 762 -4.72 0.72 16.63
N HIS A 763 -4.31 0.39 17.86
CA HIS A 763 -3.00 0.81 18.38
C HIS A 763 -1.87 -0.05 17.88
N PHE A 764 -2.08 -1.36 17.70
CA PHE A 764 -1.12 -2.21 17.00
C PHE A 764 -0.93 -1.72 15.55
N GLU A 765 -2.02 -1.40 14.84
CA GLU A 765 -1.96 -0.92 13.47
C GLU A 765 -1.27 0.44 13.27
N ASN A 766 -1.11 1.25 14.33
CA ASN A 766 -0.27 2.44 14.26
C ASN A 766 1.23 2.11 14.07
N PHE A 767 1.69 0.95 14.55
CA PHE A 767 3.05 0.46 14.33
C PHE A 767 3.12 -0.45 13.08
N GLN A 768 2.17 -1.35 12.91
CA GLN A 768 2.11 -2.32 11.82
C GLN A 768 1.85 -1.67 10.45
N SER A 769 0.77 -0.89 10.27
CA SER A 769 0.49 -0.23 8.98
C SER A 769 1.50 0.87 8.60
N THR A 770 2.38 1.29 9.52
CA THR A 770 3.40 2.33 9.28
C THR A 770 4.85 1.85 9.33
N ASN A 771 5.08 0.53 9.46
CA ASN A 771 6.29 -0.12 8.97
C ASN A 771 5.94 -0.83 7.65
N TRP A 772 6.65 -0.51 6.57
CA TRP A 772 6.35 -0.97 5.21
C TRP A 772 7.51 -1.81 4.69
N ASN A 773 7.47 -3.12 4.94
CA ASN A 773 8.54 -4.03 4.55
C ASN A 773 8.33 -4.59 3.11
N SER A 774 9.33 -5.29 2.56
CA SER A 774 9.22 -5.96 1.26
C SER A 774 8.16 -7.08 1.24
N VAL A 775 7.97 -7.72 2.39
CA VAL A 775 6.89 -8.64 2.72
C VAL A 775 6.39 -8.27 4.12
N ARG A 776 5.08 -8.36 4.38
CA ARG A 776 4.48 -8.06 5.70
C ARG A 776 3.70 -9.27 6.22
N PHE A 777 4.03 -9.70 7.43
CA PHE A 777 3.27 -10.68 8.22
C PHE A 777 2.09 -9.95 8.90
N LYS A 778 0.85 -10.36 8.61
CA LYS A 778 -0.39 -9.68 9.03
C LYS A 778 -1.20 -10.59 9.97
N PRO A 779 -1.39 -10.21 11.25
CA PRO A 779 -2.28 -10.93 12.16
C PRO A 779 -3.75 -10.98 11.69
N PRO A 780 -4.56 -11.87 12.27
CA PRO A 780 -6.01 -11.75 12.26
C PRO A 780 -6.45 -10.38 12.82
N PRO A 781 -7.40 -9.67 12.19
CA PRO A 781 -7.98 -8.48 12.80
C PRO A 781 -8.83 -8.85 14.03
N ILE A 782 -9.10 -7.87 14.88
CA ILE A 782 -10.19 -7.93 15.86
C ILE A 782 -11.36 -7.19 15.22
N LEU A 783 -12.53 -7.84 15.17
CA LEU A 783 -13.76 -7.32 14.56
C LEU A 783 -14.89 -7.33 15.61
N ASP A 784 -15.63 -6.23 15.67
CA ASP A 784 -16.86 -5.96 16.40
C ASP A 784 -17.17 -6.89 17.61
N ASN A 785 -16.63 -6.50 18.77
CA ASN A 785 -16.99 -7.00 20.11
C ASN A 785 -16.80 -8.50 20.40
N HIS A 786 -16.29 -9.30 19.45
CA HIS A 786 -16.01 -10.73 19.66
C HIS A 786 -14.72 -10.98 20.47
N CYS A 787 -14.65 -10.49 21.72
CA CYS A 787 -13.56 -10.76 22.67
C CYS A 787 -13.32 -12.27 22.93
N ASN A 788 -14.30 -13.12 22.58
CA ASN A 788 -14.36 -14.56 22.84
C ASN A 788 -14.44 -15.42 21.57
N SER A 789 -14.19 -14.89 20.37
CA SER A 789 -14.26 -15.69 19.12
C SER A 789 -13.23 -15.23 18.06
N PRO A 790 -12.59 -16.16 17.33
CA PRO A 790 -11.60 -15.79 16.32
C PRO A 790 -12.23 -15.13 15.10
N SER A 791 -11.55 -14.12 14.54
CA SER A 791 -11.94 -13.47 13.28
C SER A 791 -11.98 -14.47 12.12
N SER A 792 -12.97 -14.35 11.24
CA SER A 792 -13.07 -15.10 9.97
C SER A 792 -11.85 -14.89 9.05
N ILE A 793 -11.17 -13.75 9.18
CA ILE A 793 -9.90 -13.46 8.51
C ILE A 793 -8.73 -13.93 9.39
N GLY A 794 -7.86 -14.78 8.85
CA GLY A 794 -6.74 -15.39 9.57
C GLY A 794 -5.36 -14.72 9.43
N TRP A 795 -4.33 -15.52 9.76
CA TRP A 795 -2.92 -15.16 9.58
C TRP A 795 -2.61 -15.01 8.09
N ARG A 796 -1.96 -13.90 7.72
CA ARG A 796 -1.76 -13.51 6.33
C ARG A 796 -0.31 -13.07 6.05
N VAL A 797 0.10 -13.21 4.80
CA VAL A 797 1.33 -12.65 4.26
C VAL A 797 0.98 -11.75 3.10
N GLU A 798 1.56 -10.56 3.08
CA GLU A 798 1.37 -9.53 2.06
C GLU A 798 2.69 -9.27 1.33
N PHE A 799 2.71 -9.56 0.03
CA PHE A 799 3.86 -9.37 -0.87
C PHE A 799 3.77 -8.01 -1.53
N ARG A 800 4.82 -7.17 -1.41
CA ARG A 800 4.72 -5.72 -1.62
C ARG A 800 5.72 -5.12 -2.62
N THR A 801 6.68 -5.89 -3.11
CA THR A 801 7.74 -5.35 -3.97
C THR A 801 7.35 -5.06 -5.43
N PRO A 802 6.40 -5.74 -6.12
CA PRO A 802 6.15 -5.49 -7.53
C PRO A 802 5.88 -4.02 -7.89
N ASP A 803 6.54 -3.51 -8.94
CA ASP A 803 6.11 -2.28 -9.62
C ASP A 803 4.78 -2.58 -10.35
N ILE A 804 3.83 -1.63 -10.41
CA ILE A 804 2.59 -1.83 -11.19
C ILE A 804 2.90 -2.00 -12.68
N GLN A 805 2.28 -2.98 -13.34
CA GLN A 805 2.51 -3.26 -14.76
C GLN A 805 1.54 -2.47 -15.66
N ILE A 806 1.92 -2.31 -16.92
CA ILE A 806 1.17 -1.48 -17.89
C ILE A 806 -0.19 -2.11 -18.22
N THR A 807 -0.23 -3.43 -18.43
CA THR A 807 -1.44 -4.17 -18.83
C THR A 807 -2.01 -5.03 -17.69
N ASP A 808 -3.33 -5.28 -17.73
CA ASP A 808 -3.98 -6.18 -16.76
C ASP A 808 -3.47 -7.63 -16.87
N PHE A 809 -3.07 -8.07 -18.07
CA PHE A 809 -2.41 -9.35 -18.30
C PHE A 809 -1.12 -9.50 -17.49
N GLU A 810 -0.24 -8.49 -17.52
CA GLU A 810 1.01 -8.51 -16.76
C GLU A 810 0.77 -8.48 -15.24
N ASN A 811 -0.20 -7.68 -14.79
CA ASN A 811 -0.58 -7.61 -13.39
C ASN A 811 -1.16 -8.96 -12.91
N ALA A 812 -2.05 -9.58 -13.69
CA ALA A 812 -2.62 -10.88 -13.37
C ALA A 812 -1.57 -12.01 -13.42
N CYS A 813 -0.58 -11.91 -14.31
CA CYS A 813 0.59 -12.80 -14.36
C CYS A 813 1.36 -12.77 -13.03
N VAL A 814 1.72 -11.58 -12.55
CA VAL A 814 2.46 -11.40 -11.29
C VAL A 814 1.70 -11.97 -10.09
N VAL A 815 0.41 -11.63 -9.94
CA VAL A 815 -0.45 -12.17 -8.86
C VAL A 815 -0.55 -13.69 -8.92
N THR A 816 -0.82 -14.24 -10.10
CA THR A 816 -1.00 -15.68 -10.28
C THR A 816 0.28 -16.44 -9.95
N LEU A 817 1.43 -15.97 -10.44
CA LEU A 817 2.71 -16.63 -10.17
C LEU A 817 3.13 -16.52 -8.70
N ILE A 818 2.84 -15.41 -8.00
CA ILE A 818 3.08 -15.31 -6.54
C ILE A 818 2.20 -16.31 -5.76
N MET A 819 0.92 -16.44 -6.13
CA MET A 819 -0.01 -17.39 -5.51
C MET A 819 0.43 -18.85 -5.72
N VAL A 820 0.73 -19.21 -6.97
CA VAL A 820 1.17 -20.57 -7.34
C VAL A 820 2.53 -20.90 -6.72
N LEU A 821 3.49 -19.98 -6.76
CA LEU A 821 4.80 -20.15 -6.13
C LEU A 821 4.69 -20.31 -4.60
N SER A 822 3.75 -19.58 -3.96
CA SER A 822 3.50 -19.72 -2.52
C SER A 822 2.93 -21.10 -2.17
N LYS A 823 2.03 -21.65 -2.99
CA LYS A 823 1.55 -23.05 -2.85
C LYS A 823 2.68 -24.05 -3.02
N PHE A 824 3.49 -23.90 -4.06
CA PHE A 824 4.61 -24.79 -4.36
C PHE A 824 5.66 -24.79 -3.25
N ILE A 825 6.08 -23.62 -2.76
CA ILE A 825 6.99 -23.46 -1.61
C ILE A 825 6.43 -24.10 -0.32
N LEU A 826 5.11 -24.00 -0.10
CA LEU A 826 4.45 -24.60 1.07
C LEU A 826 4.39 -26.13 0.98
N LYS A 827 4.07 -26.65 -0.21
CA LYS A 827 3.90 -28.07 -0.51
C LYS A 827 5.22 -28.85 -0.48
N GLU A 828 6.26 -28.33 -1.12
CA GLU A 828 7.60 -28.96 -1.18
C GLU A 828 8.54 -28.54 -0.04
N LYS A 829 8.09 -27.63 0.84
CA LYS A 829 8.86 -27.09 1.98
C LYS A 829 10.28 -26.60 1.58
N LEU A 830 10.37 -25.84 0.48
CA LEU A 830 11.65 -25.33 -0.04
C LEU A 830 12.44 -24.43 0.94
N ASN A 831 13.75 -24.66 1.02
CA ASN A 831 14.69 -23.86 1.79
C ASN A 831 15.37 -22.82 0.88
N LEU A 832 14.93 -21.57 0.96
CA LEU A 832 15.49 -20.45 0.16
C LEU A 832 16.41 -19.53 0.97
N TYR A 833 16.64 -19.80 2.26
CA TYR A 833 17.29 -18.86 3.18
C TYR A 833 18.72 -18.45 2.74
N ILE A 834 18.95 -17.14 2.76
CA ILE A 834 20.25 -16.46 2.59
C ILE A 834 20.44 -15.43 3.72
N PRO A 835 21.67 -15.06 4.10
CA PRO A 835 21.95 -13.97 5.02
C PRO A 835 21.22 -12.67 4.66
N MET A 836 20.72 -11.98 5.67
CA MET A 836 19.96 -10.72 5.54
C MET A 836 20.78 -9.63 4.85
N THR A 837 22.10 -9.61 5.04
CA THR A 837 23.02 -8.72 4.29
C THR A 837 22.99 -8.99 2.77
N MET A 838 23.01 -10.26 2.36
CA MET A 838 22.90 -10.66 0.95
C MET A 838 21.51 -10.35 0.39
N LEU A 839 20.46 -10.46 1.22
CA LEU A 839 19.11 -10.07 0.84
C LEU A 839 18.98 -8.54 0.63
N GLU A 840 19.65 -7.72 1.46
CA GLU A 840 19.73 -6.27 1.24
C GLU A 840 20.52 -5.91 -0.01
N GLU A 841 21.61 -6.61 -0.31
CA GLU A 841 22.37 -6.43 -1.54
C GLU A 841 21.57 -6.81 -2.79
N ASN A 842 20.81 -7.91 -2.75
CA ASN A 842 19.83 -8.26 -3.79
C ASN A 842 18.79 -7.15 -3.99
N LEU A 843 18.26 -6.60 -2.89
CA LEU A 843 17.28 -5.52 -2.94
C LEU A 843 17.88 -4.20 -3.48
N PHE A 844 19.16 -3.92 -3.21
CA PHE A 844 19.90 -2.81 -3.81
C PHE A 844 20.08 -3.00 -5.32
N ARG A 845 20.61 -4.15 -5.75
CA ARG A 845 20.85 -4.49 -7.17
C ARG A 845 19.56 -4.50 -7.99
N SER A 846 18.44 -4.95 -7.41
CA SER A 846 17.14 -5.02 -8.10
C SER A 846 16.63 -3.68 -8.65
N ALA A 847 17.15 -2.55 -8.15
CA ALA A 847 16.77 -1.22 -8.65
C ALA A 847 17.60 -0.74 -9.85
N ASN A 848 18.74 -1.37 -10.16
CA ASN A 848 19.66 -0.93 -11.21
C ASN A 848 19.05 -1.09 -12.61
N LYS A 849 19.43 -0.21 -13.54
CA LYS A 849 18.92 -0.26 -14.92
C LYS A 849 19.30 -1.56 -15.63
N ASP A 850 18.30 -2.20 -16.24
CA ASP A 850 18.37 -3.52 -16.87
C ASP A 850 18.77 -4.66 -15.90
N ALA A 851 18.51 -4.54 -14.59
CA ALA A 851 18.95 -5.51 -13.57
C ALA A 851 18.58 -6.97 -13.87
N ILE A 852 17.39 -7.22 -14.43
CA ILE A 852 16.94 -8.56 -14.84
C ILE A 852 17.91 -9.27 -15.82
N LEU A 853 18.66 -8.52 -16.64
CA LEU A 853 19.61 -9.06 -17.63
C LEU A 853 21.09 -8.87 -17.24
N LYS A 854 21.40 -7.88 -16.39
CA LYS A 854 22.79 -7.45 -16.12
C LYS A 854 23.28 -7.73 -14.70
N GLU A 855 22.36 -7.74 -13.73
CA GLU A 855 22.72 -7.99 -12.34
C GLU A 855 22.71 -9.48 -12.02
N LYS A 856 23.44 -9.84 -10.98
CA LYS A 856 23.35 -11.15 -10.34
C LYS A 856 22.82 -11.03 -8.93
N PHE A 857 22.12 -12.05 -8.49
CA PHE A 857 21.48 -12.11 -7.19
C PHE A 857 22.02 -13.32 -6.42
N PHE A 858 22.27 -13.12 -5.13
CA PHE A 858 22.62 -14.18 -4.20
C PHE A 858 21.43 -15.13 -4.07
N PHE A 859 21.64 -16.40 -4.39
CA PHE A 859 20.64 -17.44 -4.26
C PHE A 859 21.27 -18.75 -3.79
N ARG A 860 20.51 -19.58 -3.08
CA ARG A 860 20.97 -20.84 -2.50
C ARG A 860 21.21 -21.90 -3.60
N LYS A 861 22.21 -22.77 -3.42
CA LYS A 861 22.48 -23.87 -4.36
C LYS A 861 21.51 -25.05 -4.21
N ASN A 862 21.25 -25.46 -2.96
CA ASN A 862 20.44 -26.61 -2.62
C ASN A 862 19.17 -26.14 -1.91
N LEU A 863 18.01 -26.43 -2.51
CA LEU A 863 16.71 -25.93 -2.06
C LEU A 863 15.96 -26.92 -1.14
N ASN A 864 16.54 -28.10 -0.84
CA ASN A 864 15.91 -29.10 0.01
C ASN A 864 15.74 -28.58 1.45
N TYR A 865 14.60 -28.86 2.06
CA TYR A 865 14.27 -28.45 3.44
C TYR A 865 15.40 -28.75 4.43
N ASP A 866 15.81 -30.03 4.51
CA ASP A 866 16.71 -30.57 5.53
C ASP A 866 18.20 -30.37 5.23
N THR A 867 18.56 -29.65 4.18
CA THR A 867 19.95 -29.54 3.73
C THR A 867 20.84 -28.75 4.70
N THR A 868 21.90 -29.39 5.16
CA THR A 868 22.98 -28.74 5.94
C THR A 868 23.92 -27.92 5.07
N ASN A 869 23.80 -27.99 3.74
CA ASN A 869 24.62 -27.18 2.85
C ASN A 869 24.02 -25.76 2.71
N ASN A 870 24.70 -24.79 3.32
CA ASN A 870 24.38 -23.36 3.26
C ASN A 870 25.12 -22.60 2.14
N GLU A 871 25.60 -23.29 1.09
CA GLU A 871 26.23 -22.64 -0.08
C GLU A 871 25.25 -21.74 -0.84
N ILE A 872 25.73 -20.54 -1.15
CA ILE A 872 25.03 -19.48 -1.86
C ILE A 872 25.95 -19.00 -2.99
N GLU A 873 25.36 -18.69 -4.15
CA GLU A 873 26.09 -18.22 -5.32
C GLU A 873 25.35 -17.09 -6.04
N GLU A 874 26.07 -16.34 -6.89
CA GLU A 874 25.52 -15.22 -7.67
C GLU A 874 25.01 -15.70 -9.04
N LYS A 875 23.69 -15.83 -9.15
CA LYS A 875 22.95 -16.28 -10.36
C LYS A 875 22.28 -15.13 -11.09
N SER A 876 22.01 -15.29 -12.40
CA SER A 876 21.03 -14.40 -13.07
C SER A 876 19.60 -14.79 -12.65
N ILE A 877 18.63 -13.90 -12.85
CA ILE A 877 17.21 -14.24 -12.58
C ILE A 877 16.73 -15.39 -13.48
N TYR A 878 17.24 -15.49 -14.72
CA TYR A 878 16.97 -16.62 -15.59
C TYR A 878 17.45 -17.95 -14.98
N ASP A 879 18.65 -18.00 -14.42
CA ASP A 879 19.19 -19.22 -13.80
C ASP A 879 18.42 -19.60 -12.52
N ILE A 880 18.03 -18.61 -11.70
CA ILE A 880 17.24 -18.84 -10.47
C ILE A 880 15.86 -19.43 -10.79
N PHE A 881 15.27 -19.04 -11.93
CA PHE A 881 13.91 -19.43 -12.29
C PHE A 881 13.85 -20.66 -13.21
N PHE A 882 14.77 -20.80 -14.17
CA PHE A 882 14.62 -21.71 -15.32
C PHE A 882 15.80 -22.65 -15.57
N ASN A 883 16.77 -22.75 -14.65
CA ASN A 883 17.79 -23.80 -14.69
C ASN A 883 17.15 -25.21 -14.58
N GLU A 884 17.61 -26.16 -15.39
CA GLU A 884 17.01 -27.51 -15.51
C GLU A 884 17.33 -28.47 -14.34
N GLU A 885 18.22 -28.07 -13.41
CA GLU A 885 18.51 -28.82 -12.18
C GLU A 885 17.67 -28.27 -11.00
N ASN A 886 17.71 -26.96 -10.77
CA ASN A 886 17.15 -26.33 -9.55
C ASN A 886 16.40 -25.00 -9.76
N GLY A 887 16.03 -24.64 -11.00
CA GLY A 887 15.27 -23.42 -11.28
C GLY A 887 13.86 -23.45 -10.66
N ILE A 888 13.49 -22.45 -9.86
CA ILE A 888 12.28 -22.53 -9.02
C ILE A 888 10.97 -22.57 -9.83
N PHE A 889 10.89 -21.89 -10.99
CA PHE A 889 9.73 -22.01 -11.89
C PHE A 889 9.78 -23.29 -12.73
N PHE A 890 10.98 -23.79 -13.10
CA PHE A 890 11.11 -25.09 -13.75
C PHE A 890 10.63 -26.24 -12.86
N LEU A 891 10.93 -26.21 -11.56
CA LEU A 891 10.37 -27.17 -10.59
C LEU A 891 8.87 -26.93 -10.37
N CYS A 892 8.42 -25.67 -10.30
CA CYS A 892 7.00 -25.33 -10.19
C CYS A 892 6.18 -25.82 -11.39
N SER A 893 6.73 -25.83 -12.62
CA SER A 893 6.07 -26.40 -13.80
C SER A 893 5.84 -27.91 -13.64
N LYS A 894 6.77 -28.66 -13.03
CA LYS A 894 6.58 -30.09 -12.75
C LYS A 894 5.43 -30.31 -11.77
N TYR A 895 5.39 -29.53 -10.68
CA TYR A 895 4.28 -29.53 -9.74
C TYR A 895 2.93 -29.23 -10.42
N ILE A 896 2.89 -28.29 -11.38
CA ILE A 896 1.67 -27.98 -12.15
C ILE A 896 1.24 -29.14 -13.07
N GLU A 897 2.18 -29.82 -13.73
CA GLU A 897 1.87 -31.05 -14.51
C GLU A 897 1.37 -32.18 -13.61
N GLU A 898 1.98 -32.37 -12.43
CA GLU A 898 1.57 -33.36 -11.44
C GLU A 898 0.13 -33.09 -10.96
N GLN A 899 -0.20 -31.89 -10.49
CA GLN A 899 -1.57 -31.52 -10.08
C GLN A 899 -2.59 -31.62 -11.23
N PHE A 900 -2.17 -31.44 -12.49
CA PHE A 900 -3.01 -31.67 -13.67
C PHE A 900 -3.25 -33.17 -13.90
N SER A 901 -2.21 -33.99 -13.82
CA SER A 901 -2.29 -35.46 -13.95
C SER A 901 -3.12 -36.13 -12.85
N GLU A 902 -3.13 -35.57 -11.64
CA GLU A 902 -3.97 -36.00 -10.51
C GLU A 902 -5.44 -35.57 -10.67
N GLY A 903 -5.76 -34.75 -11.69
CA GLY A 903 -7.12 -34.23 -11.93
C GLY A 903 -7.53 -33.10 -10.98
N LEU A 904 -6.61 -32.55 -10.20
CA LEU A 904 -6.86 -31.45 -9.25
C LEU A 904 -6.84 -30.08 -9.93
N LEU A 905 -6.22 -29.98 -11.11
CA LEU A 905 -6.10 -28.75 -11.89
C LEU A 905 -6.90 -28.85 -13.20
N THR A 906 -7.68 -27.82 -13.50
CA THR A 906 -8.39 -27.69 -14.79
C THR A 906 -7.45 -27.31 -15.93
N GLN A 907 -7.74 -27.79 -17.14
CA GLN A 907 -6.97 -27.46 -18.35
C GLN A 907 -6.86 -25.95 -18.58
N SER A 908 -7.90 -25.17 -18.26
CA SER A 908 -7.89 -23.70 -18.39
C SER A 908 -6.85 -23.07 -17.47
N ALA A 909 -6.85 -23.42 -16.18
CA ALA A 909 -5.89 -22.92 -15.21
C ALA A 909 -4.46 -23.39 -15.52
N LYS A 910 -4.28 -24.65 -15.94
CA LYS A 910 -2.97 -25.17 -16.41
C LYS A 910 -2.42 -24.33 -17.56
N ASN A 911 -3.19 -24.20 -18.65
CA ASN A 911 -2.79 -23.42 -19.83
C ASN A 911 -2.49 -21.95 -19.47
N LYS A 912 -3.22 -21.38 -18.51
CA LYS A 912 -3.04 -19.99 -18.06
C LYS A 912 -1.75 -19.80 -17.27
N ILE A 913 -1.36 -20.78 -16.46
CA ILE A 913 -0.11 -20.78 -15.73
C ILE A 913 1.07 -21.04 -16.68
N ASP A 914 0.92 -21.94 -17.65
CA ASP A 914 1.91 -22.15 -18.71
C ASP A 914 2.14 -20.86 -19.54
N GLU A 915 1.07 -20.13 -19.90
CA GLU A 915 1.14 -18.81 -20.57
C GLU A 915 1.98 -17.82 -19.75
N TYR A 916 1.74 -17.74 -18.44
CA TYR A 916 2.45 -16.83 -17.53
C TYR A 916 3.91 -17.26 -17.24
N ILE A 917 4.20 -18.55 -17.12
CA ILE A 917 5.57 -19.03 -16.88
C ILE A 917 6.46 -18.78 -18.12
N GLU A 918 5.97 -19.06 -19.34
CA GLU A 918 6.73 -18.76 -20.56
C GLU A 918 6.85 -17.24 -20.77
N PHE A 919 5.84 -16.42 -20.40
CA PHE A 919 5.97 -14.96 -20.40
C PHE A 919 7.14 -14.47 -19.54
N VAL A 920 7.24 -14.93 -18.29
CA VAL A 920 8.38 -14.60 -17.41
C VAL A 920 9.70 -15.12 -17.98
N LYS A 921 9.72 -16.29 -18.63
CA LYS A 921 10.91 -16.85 -19.28
C LYS A 921 11.39 -16.04 -20.48
N LEU A 922 10.47 -15.53 -21.33
CA LEU A 922 10.81 -14.62 -22.42
C LEU A 922 11.35 -13.28 -21.88
N ARG A 923 10.80 -12.77 -20.77
CA ARG A 923 11.27 -11.52 -20.13
C ARG A 923 12.65 -11.69 -19.48
N CYS A 924 12.86 -12.76 -18.71
CA CYS A 924 14.16 -13.07 -18.10
C CYS A 924 15.27 -13.40 -19.13
N SER A 925 14.91 -13.87 -20.33
CA SER A 925 15.87 -14.08 -21.43
C SER A 925 16.04 -12.86 -22.36
N GLY A 926 15.42 -11.72 -22.04
CA GLY A 926 15.54 -10.47 -22.80
C GLY A 926 14.87 -10.50 -24.19
N LYS A 927 14.04 -11.51 -24.48
CA LYS A 927 13.29 -11.62 -25.74
C LYS A 927 12.08 -10.68 -25.79
N ILE A 928 11.55 -10.32 -24.62
CA ILE A 928 10.60 -9.22 -24.42
C ILE A 928 11.12 -8.33 -23.29
N CYS A 929 10.75 -7.05 -23.31
CA CYS A 929 11.28 -6.07 -22.37
C CYS A 929 10.47 -5.99 -21.06
N THR A 930 11.04 -5.31 -20.06
CA THR A 930 10.32 -4.84 -18.87
C THR A 930 9.58 -3.53 -19.18
N GLY A 931 8.59 -3.16 -18.36
CA GLY A 931 7.90 -1.87 -18.51
C GLY A 931 8.86 -0.66 -18.47
N ALA A 932 9.94 -0.75 -17.68
CA ALA A 932 10.95 0.29 -17.58
C ALA A 932 11.78 0.40 -18.86
N ALA A 933 12.23 -0.72 -19.43
CA ALA A 933 12.93 -0.73 -20.70
C ALA A 933 12.01 -0.24 -21.85
N TYR A 934 10.74 -0.65 -21.88
CA TYR A 934 9.75 -0.19 -22.86
C TYR A 934 9.55 1.34 -22.82
N LEU A 935 9.22 1.89 -21.65
CA LEU A 935 9.03 3.32 -21.44
C LEU A 935 10.31 4.13 -21.71
N ARG A 936 11.48 3.59 -21.34
CA ARG A 936 12.79 4.20 -21.63
C ARG A 936 13.05 4.24 -23.13
N ASN A 937 12.85 3.14 -23.85
CA ASN A 937 13.01 3.08 -25.31
C ASN A 937 12.04 4.03 -26.03
N PHE A 938 10.79 4.13 -25.56
CA PHE A 938 9.82 5.10 -26.09
C PHE A 938 10.32 6.55 -25.96
N ILE A 939 10.85 6.93 -24.79
CA ILE A 939 11.38 8.27 -24.55
C ILE A 939 12.64 8.54 -25.40
N LEU A 940 13.61 7.60 -25.43
CA LEU A 940 14.87 7.78 -26.15
C LEU A 940 14.69 7.91 -27.67
N ASN A 941 13.66 7.27 -28.23
CA ASN A 941 13.31 7.37 -29.66
C ASN A 941 12.27 8.47 -29.96
N HIS A 942 11.84 9.24 -28.96
CA HIS A 942 10.76 10.21 -29.14
C HIS A 942 11.20 11.42 -29.98
N PRO A 943 10.45 11.88 -31.01
CA PRO A 943 10.86 12.99 -31.88
C PRO A 943 11.06 14.35 -31.20
N ALA A 944 10.57 14.50 -29.97
CA ALA A 944 10.77 15.71 -29.14
C ALA A 944 11.79 15.51 -28.01
N TYR A 945 12.58 14.44 -28.03
CA TYR A 945 13.59 14.16 -27.01
C TYR A 945 14.94 14.77 -27.37
N GLU A 946 15.42 15.66 -26.49
CA GLU A 946 16.59 16.52 -26.71
C GLU A 946 17.92 15.86 -26.29
N LYS A 947 17.94 14.54 -26.06
CA LYS A 947 19.12 13.78 -25.57
C LYS A 947 19.73 14.34 -24.27
N ASN A 948 18.88 14.95 -23.44
CA ASN A 948 19.22 15.57 -22.17
C ASN A 948 18.51 14.90 -20.97
N SER A 949 17.93 13.72 -21.21
CA SER A 949 17.19 12.92 -20.22
C SER A 949 15.94 13.57 -19.62
N TYR A 950 15.49 14.73 -20.12
CA TYR A 950 14.33 15.44 -19.62
C TYR A 950 13.03 15.09 -20.37
N ILE A 951 11.96 14.87 -19.61
CA ILE A 951 10.61 14.59 -20.11
C ILE A 951 9.87 15.92 -20.21
N ASN A 952 9.90 16.55 -21.39
CA ASN A 952 9.11 17.76 -21.66
C ASN A 952 7.59 17.46 -21.77
N SER A 953 6.77 18.51 -21.90
CA SER A 953 5.30 18.39 -21.91
C SER A 953 4.76 17.50 -23.03
N LYS A 954 5.39 17.51 -24.20
CA LYS A 954 4.98 16.65 -25.32
C LYS A 954 5.31 15.18 -25.04
N ILE A 955 6.52 14.87 -24.58
CA ILE A 955 6.88 13.49 -24.18
C ILE A 955 5.94 13.00 -23.07
N ASN A 956 5.64 13.85 -22.06
CA ASN A 956 4.71 13.52 -20.99
C ASN A 956 3.29 13.21 -21.52
N TYR A 957 2.79 14.01 -22.47
CA TYR A 957 1.50 13.75 -23.13
C TYR A 957 1.49 12.44 -23.91
N ASP A 958 2.50 12.22 -24.75
CA ASP A 958 2.58 11.05 -25.63
C ASP A 958 2.79 9.74 -24.81
N ILE A 959 3.49 9.78 -23.66
CA ILE A 959 3.51 8.65 -22.69
C ILE A 959 2.11 8.40 -22.11
N CYS A 960 1.47 9.43 -21.55
CA CYS A 960 0.16 9.29 -20.91
C CYS A 960 -0.89 8.77 -21.90
N LYS A 961 -0.85 9.24 -23.15
CA LYS A 961 -1.71 8.76 -24.23
C LYS A 961 -1.40 7.31 -24.61
N LEU A 962 -0.13 6.96 -24.82
CA LEU A 962 0.30 5.59 -25.14
C LEU A 962 -0.28 4.57 -24.16
N ILE A 963 -0.12 4.79 -22.85
CA ILE A 963 -0.63 3.85 -21.83
C ILE A 963 -2.16 3.82 -21.80
N ALA A 964 -2.81 4.97 -22.00
CA ALA A 964 -4.27 5.05 -22.02
C ALA A 964 -4.93 4.47 -23.28
N ASP A 965 -4.19 4.35 -24.38
CA ASP A 965 -4.62 3.70 -25.62
C ASP A 965 -4.22 2.21 -25.64
N ILE A 966 -3.12 1.81 -24.98
CA ILE A 966 -2.82 0.39 -24.64
C ILE A 966 -3.92 -0.18 -23.74
N GLY A 967 -4.30 0.54 -22.68
CA GLY A 967 -5.38 0.16 -21.76
C GLY A 967 -6.78 0.09 -22.39
N LYS A 968 -6.91 0.41 -23.69
CA LYS A 968 -8.12 0.23 -24.52
C LYS A 968 -7.92 -0.75 -25.68
N GLY A 969 -6.76 -1.41 -25.79
CA GLY A 969 -6.39 -2.25 -26.93
C GLY A 969 -6.23 -1.52 -28.28
N LEU A 970 -6.25 -0.19 -28.29
CA LEU A 970 -6.04 0.63 -29.48
C LEU A 970 -4.57 0.59 -29.93
N ILE A 971 -3.66 0.42 -28.96
CA ILE A 971 -2.24 0.17 -29.19
C ILE A 971 -1.87 -1.17 -28.55
N ILE A 972 -1.06 -1.95 -29.25
CA ILE A 972 -0.69 -3.32 -28.87
C ILE A 972 0.84 -3.35 -28.64
N PRO A 973 1.31 -3.48 -27.39
CA PRO A 973 2.73 -3.29 -27.06
C PRO A 973 3.56 -4.56 -27.38
N GLN A 974 3.90 -4.73 -28.65
CA GLN A 974 4.59 -5.91 -29.20
C GLN A 974 5.94 -6.23 -28.53
N GLU A 975 6.70 -5.21 -28.12
CA GLU A 975 7.97 -5.35 -27.40
C GLU A 975 7.81 -5.83 -25.96
N LEU A 976 6.65 -5.56 -25.35
CA LEU A 976 6.34 -5.85 -23.95
C LEU A 976 5.69 -7.24 -23.78
N LEU A 977 4.87 -7.64 -24.76
CA LEU A 977 4.05 -8.86 -24.72
C LEU A 977 4.50 -9.97 -25.68
N GLY A 978 5.32 -9.69 -26.70
CA GLY A 978 5.87 -10.71 -27.60
C GLY A 978 4.80 -11.61 -28.24
N VAL A 979 4.91 -12.93 -28.06
CA VAL A 979 3.97 -13.91 -28.62
C VAL A 979 2.58 -13.88 -27.98
N PHE A 980 2.45 -13.29 -26.79
CA PHE A 980 1.16 -13.19 -26.06
C PHE A 980 0.26 -12.06 -26.58
N VAL A 981 0.74 -11.32 -27.59
CA VAL A 981 0.03 -10.23 -28.27
C VAL A 981 -1.31 -10.67 -28.89
N ASP A 982 -1.36 -11.79 -29.62
CA ASP A 982 -2.62 -12.21 -30.26
C ASP A 982 -3.66 -12.73 -29.26
N PRO A 983 -3.29 -13.57 -28.26
CA PRO A 983 -4.17 -13.86 -27.12
C PRO A 983 -4.67 -12.59 -26.41
N TYR A 984 -3.81 -11.59 -26.19
CA TYR A 984 -4.19 -10.30 -25.59
C TYR A 984 -5.14 -9.48 -26.48
N LYS A 985 -4.95 -9.46 -27.81
CA LYS A 985 -5.91 -8.85 -28.75
C LYS A 985 -7.28 -9.49 -28.64
N GLU A 986 -7.39 -10.82 -28.65
CA GLU A 986 -8.70 -11.49 -28.55
C GLU A 986 -9.35 -11.24 -27.18
N ARG A 987 -8.57 -11.19 -26.09
CA ARG A 987 -9.02 -10.83 -24.73
C ARG A 987 -9.48 -9.37 -24.55
N ILE A 988 -9.31 -8.51 -25.56
CA ILE A 988 -9.86 -7.13 -25.60
C ILE A 988 -10.91 -6.99 -26.71
N LYS A 989 -10.81 -7.73 -27.82
CA LYS A 989 -11.87 -7.78 -28.84
C LYS A 989 -13.18 -8.36 -28.30
N SER A 990 -13.14 -9.18 -27.25
CA SER A 990 -14.31 -9.57 -26.46
C SER A 990 -15.11 -8.36 -25.97
N ASP A 991 -14.44 -7.27 -25.60
CA ASP A 991 -15.04 -6.08 -25.01
C ASP A 991 -15.89 -5.29 -26.04
N LEU A 992 -15.63 -5.50 -27.34
CA LEU A 992 -16.48 -5.00 -28.44
C LEU A 992 -17.72 -5.88 -28.73
N ARG A 993 -17.95 -6.96 -27.97
CA ARG A 993 -19.12 -7.84 -28.14
C ARG A 993 -19.80 -8.27 -26.85
N GLN A 994 -19.16 -8.18 -25.68
CA GLN A 994 -19.58 -8.96 -24.51
C GLN A 994 -19.44 -8.23 -23.15
N ILE A 995 -20.41 -7.34 -22.87
CA ILE A 995 -21.56 -7.80 -22.05
C ILE A 995 -22.79 -7.79 -22.96
N ASN A 996 -22.94 -8.87 -23.72
CA ASN A 996 -24.16 -9.14 -24.47
C ASN A 996 -25.24 -9.57 -23.47
N GLU A 997 -26.52 -9.26 -23.71
CA GLU A 997 -27.63 -9.78 -22.91
C GLU A 997 -27.53 -11.30 -22.73
N SER A 998 -27.05 -12.04 -23.75
CA SER A 998 -26.63 -13.45 -23.68
C SER A 998 -25.79 -13.80 -22.45
N GLN A 999 -24.74 -13.03 -22.11
CA GLN A 999 -23.88 -13.35 -20.96
C GLN A 999 -24.52 -12.98 -19.63
N TYR A 1000 -25.26 -11.86 -19.59
CA TYR A 1000 -26.03 -11.49 -18.41
C TYR A 1000 -27.12 -12.54 -18.12
N LEU A 1001 -27.84 -12.98 -19.15
CA LEU A 1001 -28.82 -14.06 -19.09
C LEU A 1001 -28.20 -15.43 -18.76
N LYS A 1002 -26.96 -15.71 -19.19
CA LYS A 1002 -26.21 -16.91 -18.73
C LYS A 1002 -25.90 -16.85 -17.25
N SER A 1003 -25.44 -15.72 -16.74
CA SER A 1003 -25.22 -15.50 -15.31
C SER A 1003 -26.53 -15.64 -14.51
N LEU A 1004 -27.61 -15.01 -15.00
CA LEU A 1004 -28.95 -15.08 -14.41
C LEU A 1004 -29.49 -16.52 -14.40
N ALA A 1005 -29.38 -17.24 -15.53
CA ALA A 1005 -29.77 -18.63 -15.65
C ALA A 1005 -28.96 -19.54 -14.70
N TYR A 1006 -27.68 -19.24 -14.48
CA TYR A 1006 -26.84 -19.99 -13.53
C TYR A 1006 -27.33 -19.80 -12.09
N LYS A 1007 -27.59 -18.55 -11.65
CA LYS A 1007 -28.21 -18.25 -10.34
C LYS A 1007 -29.60 -18.93 -10.20
N PHE A 1008 -30.38 -18.95 -11.28
CA PHE A 1008 -31.72 -19.57 -11.31
C PHE A 1008 -31.67 -21.11 -11.21
N ILE A 1009 -30.59 -21.73 -11.69
CA ILE A 1009 -30.36 -23.18 -11.61
C ILE A 1009 -29.69 -23.57 -10.28
N SER A 1010 -28.88 -22.68 -9.65
CA SER A 1010 -28.33 -22.90 -8.30
C SER A 1010 -29.34 -22.64 -7.17
N GLY A 1011 -30.39 -21.86 -7.43
CA GLY A 1011 -31.51 -21.64 -6.50
C GLY A 1011 -31.30 -20.51 -5.49
N GLU A 1012 -30.40 -19.56 -5.77
CA GLU A 1012 -30.03 -18.50 -4.84
C GLU A 1012 -30.95 -17.26 -4.97
N ASP A 1013 -31.78 -17.07 -3.93
CA ASP A 1013 -32.74 -15.98 -3.68
C ASP A 1013 -34.00 -15.90 -4.58
N TYR A 1014 -35.16 -15.89 -3.93
CA TYR A 1014 -36.50 -15.91 -4.52
C TYR A 1014 -37.16 -14.52 -4.55
N THR A 1015 -36.53 -13.50 -3.95
CA THR A 1015 -37.22 -12.25 -3.58
C THR A 1015 -37.61 -11.39 -4.79
N GLN A 1016 -36.82 -11.40 -5.87
CA GLN A 1016 -37.14 -10.64 -7.08
C GLN A 1016 -38.23 -11.29 -7.95
N TYR A 1017 -38.50 -12.59 -7.78
CA TYR A 1017 -39.57 -13.30 -8.51
C TYR A 1017 -40.95 -12.75 -8.18
N LEU A 1018 -41.20 -12.27 -6.95
CA LEU A 1018 -42.47 -11.67 -6.54
C LEU A 1018 -42.84 -10.41 -7.37
N LEU A 1019 -41.85 -9.61 -7.78
CA LEU A 1019 -42.07 -8.42 -8.60
C LEU A 1019 -42.40 -8.77 -10.07
N LEU A 1020 -41.91 -9.92 -10.55
CA LEU A 1020 -42.22 -10.43 -11.90
C LEU A 1020 -43.55 -11.21 -11.91
N SER A 1021 -43.89 -11.89 -10.82
CA SER A 1021 -45.11 -12.68 -10.64
C SER A 1021 -46.38 -11.86 -10.87
N GLU A 1022 -46.42 -10.60 -10.43
CA GLU A 1022 -47.59 -9.73 -10.64
C GLU A 1022 -47.88 -9.40 -12.11
N ALA A 1023 -46.88 -9.50 -13.00
CA ALA A 1023 -47.00 -9.21 -14.43
C ALA A 1023 -47.44 -10.42 -15.27
N ILE A 1024 -47.53 -11.62 -14.69
CA ILE A 1024 -47.81 -12.89 -15.41
C ILE A 1024 -49.27 -13.36 -15.13
N LYS A 1025 -50.13 -12.48 -14.60
CA LYS A 1025 -51.52 -12.77 -14.22
C LYS A 1025 -52.50 -13.06 -15.38
N ASP A 1026 -52.04 -13.06 -16.63
CA ASP A 1026 -52.88 -13.23 -17.84
C ASP A 1026 -52.92 -14.68 -18.39
N ASP A 1027 -52.78 -15.66 -17.48
CA ASP A 1027 -53.69 -16.82 -17.36
C ASP A 1027 -53.90 -17.75 -18.58
N GLN A 1028 -52.97 -18.69 -18.85
CA GLN A 1028 -53.27 -20.01 -19.47
C GLN A 1028 -52.30 -21.11 -18.99
N ASP A 1029 -52.85 -22.28 -18.68
CA ASP A 1029 -52.19 -23.43 -18.04
C ASP A 1029 -51.80 -24.57 -19.01
N TYR A 1030 -50.80 -25.38 -18.64
CA TYR A 1030 -50.94 -26.85 -18.78
C TYR A 1030 -50.00 -27.68 -17.87
N TYR A 1031 -50.54 -28.78 -17.33
CA TYR A 1031 -49.89 -29.71 -16.40
C TYR A 1031 -49.10 -30.83 -17.08
N THR A 1032 -48.02 -31.28 -16.44
CA THR A 1032 -47.91 -32.68 -15.91
C THR A 1032 -46.91 -32.69 -14.75
N GLY A 1033 -47.00 -33.66 -13.84
CA GLY A 1033 -46.11 -33.72 -12.69
C GLY A 1033 -45.78 -35.13 -12.20
N THR A 1034 -44.67 -35.21 -11.47
CA THR A 1034 -44.27 -36.32 -10.60
C THR A 1034 -43.58 -35.77 -9.34
N ARG A 1035 -43.62 -36.55 -8.25
CA ARG A 1035 -43.33 -36.19 -6.85
C ARG A 1035 -42.99 -37.49 -6.09
N ARG A 1036 -42.15 -37.56 -5.04
CA ARG A 1036 -41.37 -36.62 -4.20
C ARG A 1036 -39.97 -37.24 -3.92
N THR A 1037 -39.06 -36.87 -2.99
CA THR A 1037 -39.06 -36.11 -1.71
C THR A 1037 -37.66 -35.50 -1.44
N ASN A 1038 -37.44 -34.55 -0.52
CA ASN A 1038 -38.32 -33.54 0.09
C ASN A 1038 -37.48 -32.30 0.51
N TYR A 1039 -37.12 -31.45 -0.45
CA TYR A 1039 -36.92 -30.00 -0.22
C TYR A 1039 -37.19 -29.22 -1.53
N GLU A 1040 -38.37 -29.33 -2.14
CA GLU A 1040 -39.62 -29.94 -1.66
C GLU A 1040 -40.77 -28.93 -1.55
N GLU A 1041 -40.46 -27.66 -1.34
CA GLU A 1041 -41.36 -26.51 -1.42
C GLU A 1041 -40.45 -25.27 -1.51
N SER A 1042 -40.55 -24.36 -2.50
CA SER A 1042 -41.52 -24.23 -3.59
C SER A 1042 -40.87 -23.77 -4.93
N MET A 1043 -39.85 -24.50 -5.38
CA MET A 1043 -39.31 -24.39 -6.74
C MET A 1043 -40.14 -25.27 -7.70
N ASP A 1044 -41.09 -24.67 -8.42
CA ASP A 1044 -41.89 -25.37 -9.43
C ASP A 1044 -41.03 -25.90 -10.61
N ASN A 1045 -41.50 -26.95 -11.28
CA ASN A 1045 -40.82 -27.50 -12.47
C ASN A 1045 -40.70 -26.47 -13.62
N ASN A 1046 -41.61 -25.50 -13.66
CA ASN A 1046 -41.54 -24.36 -14.57
C ASN A 1046 -40.24 -23.54 -14.37
N THR A 1047 -39.71 -23.47 -13.16
CA THR A 1047 -38.54 -22.66 -12.81
C THR A 1047 -37.25 -23.25 -13.38
N LEU A 1048 -37.06 -24.57 -13.27
CA LEU A 1048 -35.91 -25.26 -13.85
C LEU A 1048 -35.97 -25.30 -15.39
N ASP A 1049 -37.17 -25.45 -15.98
CA ASP A 1049 -37.33 -25.45 -17.44
C ASP A 1049 -37.26 -24.02 -18.03
N PHE A 1050 -37.67 -23.00 -17.28
CA PHE A 1050 -37.39 -21.60 -17.60
C PHE A 1050 -35.88 -21.32 -17.56
N GLY A 1051 -35.14 -21.78 -16.54
CA GLY A 1051 -33.68 -21.66 -16.49
C GLY A 1051 -32.99 -22.29 -17.71
N LYS A 1052 -33.47 -23.45 -18.17
CA LYS A 1052 -33.00 -24.10 -19.40
C LYS A 1052 -33.38 -23.31 -20.66
N LYS A 1053 -34.59 -22.76 -20.75
CA LYS A 1053 -35.01 -21.89 -21.86
C LYS A 1053 -34.24 -20.57 -21.90
N LEU A 1054 -33.92 -19.98 -20.74
CA LEU A 1054 -33.08 -18.79 -20.63
C LEU A 1054 -31.65 -19.10 -21.12
N TYR A 1055 -31.11 -20.25 -20.72
CA TYR A 1055 -29.83 -20.75 -21.22
C TYR A 1055 -29.86 -21.01 -22.75
N GLN A 1056 -30.96 -21.55 -23.30
CA GLN A 1056 -31.13 -21.75 -24.74
C GLN A 1056 -31.33 -20.45 -25.53
N LEU A 1057 -32.08 -19.48 -25.01
CA LEU A 1057 -32.24 -18.14 -25.61
C LEU A 1057 -30.94 -17.33 -25.57
N SER A 1058 -30.07 -17.64 -24.62
CA SER A 1058 -28.76 -17.02 -24.50
C SER A 1058 -27.68 -17.66 -25.38
N ALA A 1059 -27.95 -18.80 -26.04
CA ALA A 1059 -26.96 -19.59 -26.78
C ALA A 1059 -26.80 -19.15 -28.24
#